data_AF-A0A9P9WK20-F1
#
_entry.id   AF-A0A9P9WK20-F1
#
_cell.length_a   1.000
_cell.length_b   1.000
_cell.length_c   1.000
_cell.angle_alpha   90.00
_cell.angle_beta   90.00
_cell.angle_gamma   90.00
#
_symmetry.space_group_name_H-M   'P 1'
#
loop_
_entity.id
_entity.type
_entity.pdbx_description
1 polymer ?
#
loop_
_entity_poly.entity_id
_entity_poly.type
_entity_poly.pdbx_seq_one_letter_code
_entity_poly.pdbx_strand_id
1 'polypeptide(L)'
;MVLISQDPPNGTSDHHAASSAGAKRPIRIAGCSGGVYDRKRAIHDMAKNEDVDVITGDWMSECNMTLRGSDKRDRLAQQKMTSGSTIVAQGYEPYFLEEIDPAIPWLAQKGVKIAVNAGASDVHGLAEAVDKLITKHGVSLKIGIVDGDDVTDAALELYRQGEPFLSLPANKPIQEWGFEPICAQCYLGGTGIAACFQGGADIVLCGRVADASVTLGAAMWWHGWTRDNMKELAGALMIGHIIECSTYATGGYYSGFKDLGVHDTDMGYPIAAIDEKGEAVISMEQGKDGLVSIATVASQLLYEIQGPLYYNSDVTASIEDIVLREVGENQVHVSGVKGLLPPSTTKVGLTAKGGWQAEFHFYLTGLDIEEKLAMIERQTKARMGSDIEKFSCLKFMIAGVVPENPCSQEEATVDCRIFAQSADPDILSGSSFVDSDRGSFARFCIENLLQGYPGSTMAPDMRTAIGRPFFEYWVSLMPQTFVHETAHLPDGTILDIPSPTNVRTYEREQPSYDTQNPIDLASLGPTTLAPLGYVVMGRSGDKSSNCNLGLFVRHDDEWDWLRSLLSTSKLRELLGRDDVGRQIDRCEFPNIRAVHFLLKDHLDRGFNSTSSFDSLGKNLCEYIRCKHVEIPNRFLDRGEWEIREIKIHLMQKSRVDRLRRSDKLHVANWLNWLMVRCEVKPDEFELRFVGGFRTAATALTMSHITVERLQVPESSGINFGATITNVDIEHLTDADFDVIRKALFTHQVVIFKIQSAVSPKAQFELTRRFDPAGTSYGHGKTIDAKRSILHPDLKTVPHQPQVQIIGNGFVSEYEGLKDFRLKHPHHKTFHATSIPAEDDLDFTRFYRWHIDAALYGLAPPVATTLLAVKVPGGRRQTCRYDDGTGDELDVPLGTTAFVSGYTMYDILSDADKEFARTTKVEYAPHPYIWMSGAKARSDGLGLVTQGLEIPFDDLPPIEEEKIQILPICWRNPVTGKLAIQVHPAAIRRLHLENGTVIEDLAEVRQIIYRLQRPGIAPNMVYAHDWEEGDFVLFHNRGVLHSVVGAFAEDEVRLFRQCNIAASHLPEGPRDVAAAA
;
A
#
# COMPACT_ATOMS: atom_id res chain seq x y z
N MET A 1 31.08 -58.37 13.91
CA MET A 1 31.33 -58.50 12.45
C MET A 1 31.65 -57.10 11.95
N VAL A 2 32.91 -56.62 11.92
CA VAL A 2 34.04 -57.00 11.01
C VAL A 2 33.58 -56.68 9.57
N LEU A 3 34.03 -55.65 8.84
CA LEU A 3 35.35 -54.97 8.76
C LEU A 3 35.26 -53.55 8.16
N ILE A 4 36.30 -52.77 8.48
CA ILE A 4 36.76 -51.50 7.91
C ILE A 4 37.60 -51.79 6.64
N SER A 5 37.58 -50.92 5.62
CA SER A 5 38.77 -50.69 4.76
C SER A 5 38.79 -49.30 4.10
N GLN A 6 39.98 -48.70 4.07
CA GLN A 6 40.36 -47.36 3.58
C GLN A 6 40.74 -47.36 2.07
N ASP A 7 40.41 -46.26 1.36
CA ASP A 7 41.02 -45.50 0.23
C ASP A 7 42.25 -46.05 -0.58
N PRO A 8 42.44 -45.72 -1.90
CA PRO A 8 42.84 -44.36 -2.36
C PRO A 8 42.38 -43.91 -3.80
N PRO A 9 42.73 -42.69 -4.28
CA PRO A 9 42.06 -41.97 -5.38
C PRO A 9 42.76 -42.11 -6.74
N ASN A 10 42.03 -41.92 -7.85
CA ASN A 10 42.53 -41.31 -9.10
C ASN A 10 41.47 -41.27 -10.23
N GLY A 11 41.39 -40.12 -10.92
CA GLY A 11 41.46 -40.08 -12.39
C GLY A 11 40.16 -40.12 -13.20
N THR A 12 39.70 -38.92 -13.56
CA THR A 12 39.02 -38.50 -14.81
C THR A 12 38.97 -39.50 -15.99
N SER A 13 37.78 -39.67 -16.59
CA SER A 13 37.48 -39.25 -17.97
C SER A 13 36.08 -39.68 -18.42
N ASP A 14 35.44 -38.76 -19.16
CA ASP A 14 34.13 -38.84 -19.81
C ASP A 14 33.76 -40.17 -20.45
N HIS A 15 32.49 -40.55 -20.34
CA HIS A 15 31.71 -41.02 -21.48
C HIS A 15 30.21 -40.89 -21.22
N HIS A 16 29.56 -40.10 -22.08
CA HIS A 16 28.12 -40.01 -22.26
C HIS A 16 27.45 -41.39 -22.29
N ALA A 17 26.62 -41.68 -21.30
CA ALA A 17 25.58 -42.69 -21.38
C ALA A 17 24.25 -41.97 -21.19
N ALA A 18 23.43 -41.98 -22.25
CA ALA A 18 22.06 -41.53 -22.24
C ALA A 18 21.28 -42.31 -21.17
N SER A 19 21.08 -41.69 -20.00
CA SER A 19 20.10 -42.15 -19.04
C SER A 19 18.73 -41.88 -19.62
N SER A 20 17.89 -42.92 -19.71
CA SER A 20 16.46 -42.80 -19.93
C SER A 20 15.89 -41.72 -19.01
N ALA A 21 15.61 -40.55 -19.57
CA ALA A 21 15.06 -39.43 -18.82
C ALA A 21 13.65 -39.83 -18.35
N GLY A 22 13.50 -40.06 -17.05
CA GLY A 22 12.17 -39.96 -16.44
C GLY A 22 11.66 -38.55 -16.71
N ALA A 23 10.40 -38.42 -17.13
CA ALA A 23 9.79 -37.13 -17.40
C ALA A 23 10.03 -36.18 -16.21
N LYS A 24 10.58 -35.00 -16.48
CA LYS A 24 10.79 -33.98 -15.44
C LYS A 24 9.42 -33.58 -14.89
N ARG A 25 9.31 -33.40 -13.57
CA ARG A 25 8.07 -32.87 -12.98
C ARG A 25 7.78 -31.46 -13.53
N PRO A 26 6.51 -31.03 -13.55
CA PRO A 26 6.16 -29.65 -13.87
C PRO A 26 6.92 -28.64 -13.00
N ILE A 27 7.25 -27.48 -13.59
CA ILE A 27 7.74 -26.31 -12.84
C ILE A 27 6.55 -25.62 -12.18
N ARG A 28 6.68 -25.23 -10.93
CA ARG A 28 5.66 -24.50 -10.17
C ARG A 28 6.05 -23.02 -10.10
N ILE A 29 5.29 -22.17 -10.77
CA ILE A 29 5.56 -20.73 -10.88
C ILE A 29 4.42 -19.95 -10.23
N ALA A 30 4.74 -19.08 -9.28
CA ALA A 30 3.77 -18.18 -8.64
C ALA A 30 3.88 -16.76 -9.22
N GLY A 31 2.77 -16.21 -9.72
CA GLY A 31 2.69 -14.81 -10.15
C GLY A 31 2.30 -13.92 -8.98
N CYS A 32 3.23 -13.10 -8.48
CA CYS A 32 3.11 -12.44 -7.17
C CYS A 32 2.84 -10.93 -7.24
N SER A 33 2.81 -10.34 -8.44
CA SER A 33 2.56 -8.91 -8.61
C SER A 33 2.09 -8.60 -10.03
N GLY A 34 1.17 -7.66 -10.14
CA GLY A 34 0.78 -6.91 -11.32
C GLY A 34 1.05 -5.41 -11.20
N GLY A 35 1.73 -4.97 -10.15
CA GLY A 35 2.17 -3.58 -9.98
C GLY A 35 2.39 -3.18 -8.53
N VAL A 36 2.73 -1.91 -8.32
CA VAL A 36 3.06 -1.32 -7.00
C VAL A 36 1.91 -1.29 -5.98
N TYR A 37 0.70 -1.66 -6.40
CA TYR A 37 -0.51 -1.64 -5.58
C TYR A 37 -0.84 -3.01 -4.97
N ASP A 38 -0.04 -4.02 -5.29
CA ASP A 38 -0.26 -5.37 -4.81
C ASP A 38 0.08 -5.57 -3.33
N ARG A 39 -0.26 -6.75 -2.83
CA ARG A 39 0.03 -7.14 -1.45
C ARG A 39 1.55 -7.23 -1.27
N LYS A 40 2.12 -6.21 -0.61
CA LYS A 40 3.55 -6.08 -0.27
C LYS A 40 4.28 -7.37 0.18
N ARG A 41 3.57 -8.25 0.90
CA ARG A 41 4.11 -9.51 1.45
C ARG A 41 4.03 -10.70 0.49
N ALA A 42 3.56 -10.53 -0.76
CA ALA A 42 3.29 -11.64 -1.67
C ALA A 42 4.54 -12.50 -1.97
N ILE A 43 5.68 -11.89 -2.31
CA ILE A 43 6.93 -12.62 -2.57
C ILE A 43 7.38 -13.38 -1.31
N HIS A 44 7.34 -12.71 -0.14
CA HIS A 44 7.67 -13.34 1.14
C HIS A 44 6.75 -14.53 1.44
N ASP A 45 5.44 -14.37 1.29
CA ASP A 45 4.46 -15.40 1.62
C ASP A 45 4.58 -16.61 0.70
N MET A 46 4.77 -16.41 -0.62
CA MET A 46 5.02 -17.52 -1.53
C MET A 46 6.33 -18.23 -1.20
N ALA A 47 7.42 -17.49 -0.99
CA ALA A 47 8.70 -18.07 -0.66
C ALA A 47 8.60 -18.88 0.66
N LYS A 48 7.91 -18.34 1.67
CA LYS A 48 7.82 -18.94 3.00
C LYS A 48 6.83 -20.10 3.08
N ASN A 49 5.63 -19.96 2.52
CA ASN A 49 4.52 -20.87 2.79
C ASN A 49 4.29 -21.87 1.66
N GLU A 50 4.56 -21.50 0.42
CA GLU A 50 4.27 -22.34 -0.73
C GLU A 50 5.43 -23.25 -1.13
N ASP A 51 5.09 -24.31 -1.87
CA ASP A 51 6.02 -25.14 -2.62
C ASP A 51 6.04 -24.64 -4.06
N VAL A 52 6.98 -23.75 -4.39
CA VAL A 52 7.14 -23.14 -5.71
C VAL A 52 8.61 -23.15 -6.12
N ASP A 53 8.87 -23.31 -7.41
CA ASP A 53 10.23 -23.29 -7.97
C ASP A 53 10.68 -21.86 -8.29
N VAL A 54 9.76 -21.07 -8.83
CA VAL A 54 10.02 -19.71 -9.28
C VAL A 54 8.87 -18.80 -8.87
N ILE A 55 9.21 -17.62 -8.38
CA ILE A 55 8.29 -16.50 -8.17
C ILE A 55 8.52 -15.49 -9.30
N THR A 56 7.44 -15.07 -9.95
CA THR A 56 7.46 -14.04 -10.99
C THR A 56 6.60 -12.85 -10.58
N GLY A 57 6.83 -11.70 -11.19
CA GLY A 57 6.00 -10.51 -10.97
C GLY A 57 6.26 -9.41 -11.99
N ASP A 58 5.25 -8.55 -12.16
CA ASP A 58 5.27 -7.43 -13.08
C ASP A 58 5.10 -6.10 -12.33
N TRP A 59 6.01 -5.15 -12.55
CA TRP A 59 5.93 -3.78 -12.05
C TRP A 59 5.92 -2.74 -13.18
N MET A 60 5.86 -3.18 -14.44
CA MET A 60 6.06 -2.34 -15.62
C MET A 60 4.79 -2.18 -16.44
N SER A 61 4.03 -1.15 -16.10
CA SER A 61 2.97 -0.62 -16.96
C SER A 61 3.50 0.47 -17.91
N GLU A 62 2.73 0.78 -18.94
CA GLU A 62 3.01 1.91 -19.84
C GLU A 62 3.03 3.25 -19.07
N CYS A 63 2.30 3.35 -17.96
CA CYS A 63 2.40 4.49 -17.03
C CYS A 63 3.80 4.60 -16.43
N ASN A 64 4.27 3.54 -15.76
CA ASN A 64 5.57 3.53 -15.10
C ASN A 64 6.70 3.73 -16.11
N MET A 65 6.62 3.10 -17.28
CA MET A 65 7.59 3.28 -18.36
C MET A 65 7.82 4.75 -18.72
N THR A 66 6.74 5.49 -18.97
CA THR A 66 6.85 6.90 -19.37
C THR A 66 7.47 7.76 -18.28
N LEU A 67 7.09 7.52 -17.01
CA LEU A 67 7.60 8.24 -15.84
C LEU A 67 9.09 7.98 -15.63
N ARG A 68 9.48 6.70 -15.50
CA ARG A 68 10.87 6.28 -15.24
C ARG A 68 11.79 6.64 -16.41
N GLY A 69 11.31 6.46 -17.64
CA GLY A 69 12.02 6.81 -18.86
C GLY A 69 12.27 8.30 -18.99
N SER A 70 11.25 9.14 -18.75
CA SER A 70 11.41 10.60 -18.75
C SER A 70 12.39 11.07 -17.69
N ASP A 71 12.26 10.60 -16.45
CA ASP A 71 13.12 11.05 -15.35
C ASP A 71 14.58 10.58 -15.53
N LYS A 72 14.80 9.37 -16.07
CA LYS A 72 16.14 8.93 -16.48
C LYS A 72 16.75 9.92 -17.47
N ARG A 73 15.98 10.39 -18.47
CA ARG A 73 16.47 11.34 -19.47
C ARG A 73 16.73 12.73 -18.88
N ASP A 74 15.85 13.24 -18.03
CA ASP A 74 16.07 14.51 -17.33
C ASP A 74 17.33 14.44 -16.45
N ARG A 75 17.54 13.33 -15.72
CA ARG A 75 18.74 13.07 -14.91
C ARG A 75 20.01 13.04 -15.74
N LEU A 76 20.03 12.30 -16.86
CA LEU A 76 21.17 12.26 -17.78
C LEU A 76 21.47 13.64 -18.40
N ALA A 77 20.44 14.46 -18.61
CA ALA A 77 20.55 15.83 -19.10
C ALA A 77 20.85 16.88 -18.00
N GLN A 78 21.03 16.47 -16.73
CA GLN A 78 21.22 17.36 -15.58
C GLN A 78 20.08 18.39 -15.38
N GLN A 79 18.87 18.02 -15.75
CA GLN A 79 17.66 18.83 -15.61
C GLN A 79 16.89 18.47 -14.34
N LYS A 80 16.01 19.38 -13.89
CA LYS A 80 15.05 19.08 -12.83
C LYS A 80 14.08 18.01 -13.35
N MET A 81 13.94 16.90 -12.61
CA MET A 81 13.06 15.79 -12.98
C MET A 81 11.62 16.26 -13.15
N THR A 82 11.01 15.88 -14.26
CA THR A 82 9.66 16.32 -14.64
C THR A 82 8.61 15.77 -13.69
N SER A 83 8.74 14.53 -13.18
CA SER A 83 7.76 13.97 -12.22
C SER A 83 7.74 14.68 -10.85
N GLY A 84 8.83 15.37 -10.49
CA GLY A 84 8.97 16.10 -9.22
C GLY A 84 9.08 15.22 -7.97
N SER A 85 9.12 13.88 -8.08
CA SER A 85 9.18 12.96 -6.93
C SER A 85 10.58 12.43 -6.67
N THR A 86 11.05 12.52 -5.41
CA THR A 86 12.34 11.97 -4.97
C THR A 86 12.34 10.46 -4.81
N ILE A 87 11.17 9.84 -4.60
CA ILE A 87 10.97 8.37 -4.61
C ILE A 87 11.09 7.85 -6.06
N VAL A 88 10.86 8.70 -7.06
CA VAL A 88 10.93 8.33 -8.48
C VAL A 88 12.35 8.38 -9.08
N ALA A 89 13.31 8.94 -8.33
CA ALA A 89 14.64 9.30 -8.81
C ALA A 89 15.58 8.12 -9.17
N GLN A 90 15.23 6.88 -8.80
CA GLN A 90 16.14 5.73 -8.93
C GLN A 90 16.06 5.01 -10.29
N GLY A 91 15.07 5.31 -11.14
CA GLY A 91 14.95 4.73 -12.50
C GLY A 91 14.46 3.27 -12.56
N TYR A 92 14.51 2.53 -11.46
CA TYR A 92 13.87 1.24 -11.21
C TYR A 92 12.64 1.38 -10.28
N GLU A 93 11.94 0.27 -10.00
CA GLU A 93 10.81 0.23 -9.07
C GLU A 93 11.26 0.03 -7.61
N PRO A 94 11.25 1.07 -6.76
CA PRO A 94 11.65 0.95 -5.36
C PRO A 94 10.73 0.05 -4.54
N TYR A 95 9.43 -0.05 -4.88
CA TYR A 95 8.49 -0.87 -4.11
C TYR A 95 8.90 -2.34 -4.07
N PHE A 96 9.46 -2.85 -5.19
CA PHE A 96 9.97 -4.22 -5.27
C PHE A 96 11.06 -4.51 -4.22
N LEU A 97 11.89 -3.52 -3.85
CA LEU A 97 12.89 -3.71 -2.79
C LEU A 97 12.24 -4.03 -1.45
N GLU A 98 11.11 -3.38 -1.14
CA GLU A 98 10.38 -3.62 0.09
C GLU A 98 9.67 -4.98 0.10
N GLU A 99 9.34 -5.53 -1.07
CA GLU A 99 8.70 -6.84 -1.24
C GLU A 99 9.73 -7.99 -1.20
N ILE A 100 10.91 -7.80 -1.81
CA ILE A 100 11.95 -8.83 -1.86
C ILE A 100 12.79 -8.90 -0.57
N ASP A 101 13.02 -7.77 0.12
CA ASP A 101 13.79 -7.72 1.38
C ASP A 101 13.36 -8.80 2.39
N PRO A 102 12.07 -8.90 2.81
CA PRO A 102 11.65 -9.95 3.73
C PRO A 102 11.70 -11.37 3.12
N ALA A 103 11.68 -11.51 1.79
CA ALA A 103 11.66 -12.81 1.11
C ALA A 103 13.04 -13.46 1.01
N ILE A 104 14.13 -12.68 0.93
CA ILE A 104 15.51 -13.14 0.69
C ILE A 104 15.92 -14.35 1.56
N PRO A 105 15.70 -14.36 2.89
CA PRO A 105 16.05 -15.50 3.72
C PRO A 105 15.35 -16.80 3.28
N TRP A 106 14.08 -16.72 2.88
CA TRP A 106 13.27 -17.87 2.46
C TRP A 106 13.65 -18.35 1.07
N LEU A 107 13.96 -17.44 0.15
CA LEU A 107 14.49 -17.78 -1.18
C LEU A 107 15.77 -18.59 -1.05
N ALA A 108 16.71 -18.13 -0.21
CA ALA A 108 17.96 -18.83 0.05
C ALA A 108 17.75 -20.18 0.75
N GLN A 109 16.90 -20.22 1.78
CA GLN A 109 16.65 -21.42 2.57
C GLN A 109 16.02 -22.55 1.73
N LYS A 110 15.09 -22.21 0.84
CA LYS A 110 14.34 -23.19 0.03
C LYS A 110 14.85 -23.35 -1.40
N GLY A 111 15.76 -22.49 -1.86
CA GLY A 111 16.23 -22.48 -3.25
C GLY A 111 15.17 -22.02 -4.25
N VAL A 112 14.22 -21.18 -3.82
CA VAL A 112 13.19 -20.60 -4.69
C VAL A 112 13.81 -19.48 -5.51
N LYS A 113 13.56 -19.47 -6.82
CA LYS A 113 14.10 -18.48 -7.74
C LYS A 113 13.13 -17.32 -7.96
N ILE A 114 13.65 -16.19 -8.45
CA ILE A 114 12.86 -15.01 -8.80
C ILE A 114 13.18 -14.55 -10.23
N ALA A 115 12.15 -14.18 -11.01
CA ALA A 115 12.32 -13.41 -12.25
C ALA A 115 11.31 -12.26 -12.32
N VAL A 116 11.79 -11.02 -12.45
CA VAL A 116 10.94 -9.81 -12.41
C VAL A 116 11.42 -8.74 -13.37
N ASN A 117 10.49 -7.87 -13.80
CA ASN A 117 10.79 -6.70 -14.64
C ASN A 117 10.85 -5.37 -13.86
N ALA A 118 11.07 -5.44 -12.55
CA ALA A 118 11.14 -4.29 -11.65
C ALA A 118 12.32 -3.32 -11.92
N GLY A 119 13.28 -3.70 -12.78
CA GLY A 119 14.40 -2.84 -13.16
C GLY A 119 13.97 -1.59 -13.92
N ALA A 120 12.77 -1.59 -14.50
CA ALA A 120 12.17 -0.50 -15.25
C ALA A 120 13.12 0.09 -16.30
N SER A 121 13.68 1.29 -16.05
CA SER A 121 14.65 1.94 -16.95
C SER A 121 16.09 1.90 -16.42
N ASP A 122 16.35 1.28 -15.28
CA ASP A 122 17.65 1.22 -14.58
C ASP A 122 17.87 -0.13 -13.86
N VAL A 123 17.90 -1.21 -14.65
CA VAL A 123 18.01 -2.58 -14.12
C VAL A 123 19.32 -2.83 -13.37
N HIS A 124 20.43 -2.21 -13.79
CA HIS A 124 21.71 -2.28 -13.09
C HIS A 124 21.64 -1.61 -11.71
N GLY A 125 21.00 -0.44 -11.62
CA GLY A 125 20.75 0.22 -10.34
C GLY A 125 19.91 -0.64 -9.39
N LEU A 126 18.92 -1.39 -9.92
CA LEU A 126 18.15 -2.32 -9.11
C LEU A 126 19.00 -3.50 -8.64
N ALA A 127 19.84 -4.06 -9.51
CA ALA A 127 20.73 -5.16 -9.16
C ALA A 127 21.68 -4.79 -8.02
N GLU A 128 22.27 -3.59 -8.05
CA GLU A 128 23.07 -3.09 -6.93
C GLU A 128 22.29 -2.94 -5.63
N ALA A 129 21.02 -2.53 -5.71
CA ALA A 129 20.16 -2.40 -4.54
C ALA A 129 19.77 -3.76 -3.95
N VAL A 130 19.43 -4.73 -4.80
CA VAL A 130 19.13 -6.11 -4.38
C VAL A 130 20.38 -6.80 -3.83
N ASP A 131 21.56 -6.59 -4.42
CA ASP A 131 22.83 -7.14 -3.92
C ASP A 131 23.14 -6.66 -2.49
N LYS A 132 22.85 -5.40 -2.18
CA LYS A 132 22.94 -4.87 -0.82
C LYS A 132 21.97 -5.57 0.14
N LEU A 133 20.76 -5.91 -0.31
CA LEU A 133 19.80 -6.68 0.50
C LEU A 133 20.25 -8.13 0.71
N ILE A 134 20.78 -8.79 -0.32
CA ILE A 134 21.36 -10.14 -0.21
C ILE A 134 22.49 -10.14 0.82
N THR A 135 23.39 -9.15 0.73
CA THR A 135 24.50 -8.95 1.67
C THR A 135 23.99 -8.67 3.08
N LYS A 136 22.97 -7.82 3.24
CA LYS A 136 22.31 -7.51 4.53
C LYS A 136 21.79 -8.77 5.23
N HIS A 137 21.24 -9.73 4.48
CA HIS A 137 20.72 -10.98 5.03
C HIS A 137 21.78 -12.07 5.21
N GLY A 138 23.03 -11.84 4.79
CA GLY A 138 24.13 -12.79 4.95
C GLY A 138 23.95 -14.10 4.16
N VAL A 139 23.21 -14.06 3.05
CA VAL A 139 22.98 -15.22 2.17
C VAL A 139 23.77 -15.08 0.87
N SER A 140 23.91 -16.17 0.11
CA SER A 140 24.70 -16.21 -1.13
C SER A 140 23.83 -16.41 -2.37
N LEU A 141 22.74 -15.65 -2.47
CA LEU A 141 21.89 -15.63 -3.66
C LEU A 141 22.60 -14.90 -4.81
N LYS A 142 22.42 -15.42 -6.03
CA LYS A 142 23.08 -14.90 -7.22
C LYS A 142 22.13 -14.08 -8.09
N ILE A 143 22.58 -12.92 -8.55
CA ILE A 143 21.80 -12.04 -9.42
C ILE A 143 22.23 -12.23 -10.89
N GLY A 144 21.25 -12.37 -11.78
CA GLY A 144 21.40 -12.19 -13.21
C GLY A 144 20.61 -10.97 -13.70
N ILE A 145 21.09 -10.32 -14.75
CA ILE A 145 20.47 -9.11 -15.30
C ILE A 145 20.16 -9.33 -16.78
N VAL A 146 18.96 -8.97 -17.20
CA VAL A 146 18.59 -8.86 -18.62
C VAL A 146 18.47 -7.38 -18.99
N ASP A 147 19.31 -6.97 -19.93
CA ASP A 147 19.43 -5.59 -20.42
C ASP A 147 19.24 -5.55 -21.95
N GLY A 148 19.10 -4.36 -22.53
CA GLY A 148 18.92 -4.12 -23.97
C GLY A 148 17.54 -3.63 -24.37
N ASP A 149 16.66 -3.37 -23.41
CA ASP A 149 15.31 -2.86 -23.66
C ASP A 149 15.30 -1.36 -23.98
N ASP A 150 16.20 -0.56 -23.37
CA ASP A 150 16.35 0.88 -23.65
C ASP A 150 17.02 1.08 -25.03
N VAL A 151 16.17 1.20 -26.06
CA VAL A 151 16.57 1.43 -27.45
C VAL A 151 16.50 2.92 -27.84
N THR A 152 16.48 3.82 -26.87
CA THR A 152 16.21 5.24 -27.12
C THR A 152 17.11 5.84 -28.18
N ASP A 153 18.43 5.62 -28.11
CA ASP A 153 19.36 6.29 -29.02
C ASP A 153 19.17 5.80 -30.47
N ALA A 154 18.93 4.50 -30.65
CA ALA A 154 18.59 3.91 -31.95
C ALA A 154 17.24 4.42 -32.47
N ALA A 155 16.22 4.49 -31.61
CA ALA A 155 14.89 4.97 -31.98
C ALA A 155 14.90 6.46 -32.36
N LEU A 156 15.63 7.31 -31.61
CA LEU A 156 15.77 8.73 -31.92
C LEU A 156 16.54 8.97 -33.21
N GLU A 157 17.56 8.17 -33.50
CA GLU A 157 18.27 8.26 -34.77
C GLU A 157 17.36 7.89 -35.95
N LEU A 158 16.63 6.77 -35.85
CA LEU A 158 15.64 6.38 -36.86
C LEU A 158 14.55 7.44 -37.05
N TYR A 159 14.04 8.01 -35.96
CA TYR A 159 13.07 9.10 -36.00
C TYR A 159 13.60 10.33 -36.77
N ARG A 160 14.84 10.76 -36.50
CA ARG A 160 15.48 11.87 -37.24
C ARG A 160 15.70 11.56 -38.72
N GLN A 161 15.89 10.29 -39.06
CA GLN A 161 15.99 9.82 -40.45
C GLN A 161 14.62 9.73 -41.15
N GLY A 162 13.53 9.99 -40.44
CA GLY A 162 12.17 9.99 -40.99
C GLY A 162 11.48 8.62 -40.93
N GLU A 163 11.94 7.69 -40.09
CA GLU A 163 11.24 6.43 -39.84
C GLU A 163 9.80 6.73 -39.39
N PRO A 164 8.77 6.15 -40.04
CA PRO A 164 7.38 6.53 -39.78
C PRO A 164 6.87 6.07 -38.42
N PHE A 165 7.49 5.06 -37.79
CA PHE A 165 7.03 4.42 -36.55
C PHE A 165 5.50 4.39 -36.44
N LEU A 166 4.82 3.68 -37.33
CA LEU A 166 3.36 3.67 -37.36
C LEU A 166 2.80 3.31 -35.97
N SER A 167 1.77 4.04 -35.51
CA SER A 167 1.07 3.79 -34.25
C SER A 167 0.25 2.50 -34.32
N LEU A 168 0.38 1.60 -33.34
CA LEU A 168 -0.40 0.35 -33.29
C LEU A 168 -1.91 0.59 -33.14
N PRO A 169 -2.37 1.53 -32.27
CA PRO A 169 -3.78 1.90 -32.19
C PRO A 169 -4.35 2.59 -33.42
N ALA A 170 -3.65 3.62 -33.93
CA ALA A 170 -4.24 4.57 -34.88
C ALA A 170 -3.80 4.35 -36.33
N ASN A 171 -2.78 3.51 -36.56
CA ASN A 171 -2.14 3.30 -37.86
C ASN A 171 -1.71 4.61 -38.55
N LYS A 172 -1.26 5.58 -37.74
CA LYS A 172 -0.75 6.88 -38.19
C LYS A 172 0.76 6.95 -38.05
N PRO A 173 1.45 7.75 -38.86
CA PRO A 173 2.88 7.98 -38.69
C PRO A 173 3.16 8.89 -37.49
N ILE A 174 4.30 8.69 -36.82
CA ILE A 174 4.71 9.46 -35.62
C ILE A 174 4.86 10.96 -35.91
N GLN A 175 5.08 11.33 -37.18
CA GLN A 175 5.15 12.72 -37.61
C GLN A 175 3.81 13.47 -37.43
N GLU A 176 2.68 12.74 -37.32
CA GLU A 176 1.37 13.33 -36.98
C GLU A 176 1.11 13.41 -35.47
N TRP A 177 2.02 12.92 -34.61
CA TRP A 177 1.82 12.87 -33.16
C TRP A 177 1.75 14.26 -32.53
N GLY A 178 2.54 15.22 -33.04
CA GLY A 178 2.62 16.58 -32.50
C GLY A 178 3.52 16.71 -31.28
N PHE A 179 4.25 15.65 -30.91
CA PHE A 179 5.20 15.62 -29.79
C PHE A 179 6.55 15.07 -30.22
N GLU A 180 7.60 15.49 -29.53
CA GLU A 180 8.97 15.02 -29.76
C GLU A 180 9.29 13.85 -28.82
N PRO A 181 9.71 12.68 -29.33
CA PRO A 181 10.07 11.53 -28.49
C PRO A 181 11.32 11.83 -27.65
N ILE A 182 11.33 11.36 -26.40
CA ILE A 182 12.45 11.54 -25.45
C ILE A 182 13.07 10.24 -24.96
N CYS A 183 12.31 9.14 -24.90
CA CYS A 183 12.83 7.81 -24.63
C CYS A 183 12.04 6.74 -25.38
N ALA A 184 12.65 5.58 -25.58
CA ALA A 184 12.03 4.42 -26.20
C ALA A 184 12.48 3.13 -25.52
N GLN A 185 11.54 2.24 -25.23
CA GLN A 185 11.82 0.93 -24.65
C GLN A 185 11.10 -0.18 -25.42
N CYS A 186 11.82 -1.26 -25.70
CA CYS A 186 11.32 -2.46 -26.37
C CYS A 186 10.83 -3.50 -25.36
N TYR A 187 9.93 -4.37 -25.81
CA TYR A 187 9.39 -5.46 -25.01
C TYR A 187 10.21 -6.73 -25.28
N LEU A 188 11.18 -7.04 -24.42
CA LEU A 188 12.06 -8.20 -24.58
C LEU A 188 11.35 -9.54 -24.28
N GLY A 189 11.98 -10.62 -24.75
CA GLY A 189 11.54 -12.00 -24.56
C GLY A 189 11.96 -12.63 -23.23
N GLY A 190 11.73 -13.93 -23.07
CA GLY A 190 12.20 -14.76 -21.96
C GLY A 190 13.56 -15.43 -22.18
N THR A 191 14.15 -15.33 -23.38
CA THR A 191 15.43 -15.99 -23.69
C THR A 191 16.59 -15.51 -22.79
N GLY A 192 16.76 -14.20 -22.57
CA GLY A 192 17.76 -13.68 -21.65
C GLY A 192 17.56 -14.15 -20.21
N ILE A 193 16.31 -14.28 -19.77
CA ILE A 193 15.94 -14.78 -18.44
C ILE A 193 16.37 -16.25 -18.27
N ALA A 194 16.08 -17.08 -19.28
CA ALA A 194 16.48 -18.47 -19.29
C ALA A 194 18.02 -18.62 -19.25
N ALA A 195 18.74 -17.77 -19.98
CA ALA A 195 20.20 -17.73 -19.99
C ALA A 195 20.77 -17.37 -18.60
N CYS A 196 20.20 -16.36 -17.92
CA CYS A 196 20.61 -16.00 -16.56
C CYS A 196 20.41 -17.16 -15.57
N PHE A 197 19.26 -17.83 -15.59
CA PHE A 197 19.02 -18.99 -14.73
C PHE A 197 19.95 -20.17 -15.08
N GLN A 198 20.23 -20.40 -16.36
CA GLN A 198 21.19 -21.42 -16.80
C GLN A 198 22.62 -21.10 -16.33
N GLY A 199 22.98 -19.81 -16.28
CA GLY A 199 24.22 -19.30 -15.69
C GLY A 199 24.26 -19.38 -14.16
N GLY A 200 23.22 -19.92 -13.52
CA GLY A 200 23.17 -20.14 -12.08
C GLY A 200 22.65 -18.95 -11.27
N ALA A 201 21.92 -18.01 -11.88
CA ALA A 201 21.22 -16.98 -11.13
C ALA A 201 20.10 -17.59 -10.26
N ASP A 202 19.87 -16.97 -9.11
CA ASP A 202 18.71 -17.23 -8.24
C ASP A 202 17.67 -16.13 -8.39
N ILE A 203 18.11 -14.91 -8.68
CA ILE A 203 17.27 -13.74 -8.89
C ILE A 203 17.61 -13.16 -10.26
N VAL A 204 16.64 -13.08 -11.15
CA VAL A 204 16.79 -12.44 -12.47
C VAL A 204 16.02 -11.14 -12.47
N LEU A 205 16.72 -10.04 -12.75
CA LEU A 205 16.17 -8.71 -12.83
C LEU A 205 16.19 -8.26 -14.28
N CYS A 206 15.07 -7.75 -14.77
CA CYS A 206 14.94 -7.25 -16.13
C CYS A 206 14.56 -5.77 -16.12
N GLY A 207 14.96 -5.05 -17.17
CA GLY A 207 14.26 -3.83 -17.60
C GLY A 207 12.89 -4.19 -18.19
N ARG A 208 12.52 -3.60 -19.33
CA ARG A 208 11.28 -3.96 -20.03
C ARG A 208 11.39 -5.31 -20.77
N VAL A 209 10.80 -6.34 -20.17
CA VAL A 209 10.35 -7.56 -20.88
C VAL A 209 8.83 -7.52 -21.05
N ALA A 210 8.29 -8.28 -22.00
CA ALA A 210 6.86 -8.53 -22.01
C ALA A 210 6.45 -9.24 -20.71
N ASP A 211 5.26 -8.92 -20.19
CA ASP A 211 4.84 -9.30 -18.84
C ASP A 211 4.91 -10.83 -18.64
N ALA A 212 4.45 -11.60 -19.64
CA ALA A 212 4.48 -13.06 -19.59
C ALA A 212 5.88 -13.66 -19.77
N SER A 213 6.86 -12.88 -20.25
CA SER A 213 8.20 -13.38 -20.55
C SER A 213 8.96 -13.84 -19.31
N VAL A 214 8.66 -13.32 -18.11
CA VAL A 214 9.29 -13.80 -16.87
C VAL A 214 8.91 -15.24 -16.55
N THR A 215 7.65 -15.60 -16.80
CA THR A 215 7.16 -16.99 -16.67
C THR A 215 7.68 -17.86 -17.80
N LEU A 216 7.68 -17.35 -19.03
CA LEU A 216 8.23 -18.05 -20.20
C LEU A 216 9.72 -18.41 -19.99
N GLY A 217 10.55 -17.46 -19.61
CA GLY A 217 11.98 -17.67 -19.39
C GLY A 217 12.29 -18.66 -18.26
N ALA A 218 11.50 -18.62 -17.19
CA ALA A 218 11.58 -19.61 -16.12
C ALA A 218 11.25 -21.03 -16.61
N ALA A 219 10.18 -21.19 -17.38
CA ALA A 219 9.79 -22.49 -17.95
C ALA A 219 10.81 -23.00 -18.97
N MET A 220 11.37 -22.11 -19.80
CA MET A 220 12.45 -22.43 -20.74
C MET A 220 13.66 -23.02 -20.02
N TRP A 221 14.12 -22.36 -18.95
CA TRP A 221 15.24 -22.84 -18.14
C TRP A 221 14.96 -24.23 -17.53
N TRP A 222 13.80 -24.40 -16.90
CA TRP A 222 13.49 -25.64 -16.17
C TRP A 222 13.43 -26.87 -17.09
N HIS A 223 12.73 -26.73 -18.22
CA HIS A 223 12.54 -27.82 -19.18
C HIS A 223 13.67 -27.92 -20.20
N GLY A 224 14.57 -26.93 -20.25
CA GLY A 224 15.68 -26.88 -21.22
C GLY A 224 15.21 -26.58 -22.64
N TRP A 225 14.11 -25.83 -22.78
CA TRP A 225 13.58 -25.45 -24.09
C TRP A 225 14.43 -24.37 -24.74
N THR A 226 14.56 -24.47 -26.06
CA THR A 226 15.15 -23.44 -26.91
C THR A 226 14.04 -22.77 -27.73
N ARG A 227 14.41 -21.76 -28.53
CA ARG A 227 13.51 -21.15 -29.52
C ARG A 227 12.97 -22.12 -30.58
N ASP A 228 13.43 -23.36 -30.63
CA ASP A 228 12.87 -24.37 -31.54
C ASP A 228 11.62 -25.04 -30.94
N ASN A 229 11.40 -24.95 -29.63
CA ASN A 229 10.27 -25.53 -28.90
C ASN A 229 9.00 -24.66 -28.98
N MET A 230 8.64 -24.22 -30.20
CA MET A 230 7.60 -23.21 -30.44
C MET A 230 6.26 -23.53 -29.76
N LYS A 231 5.83 -24.80 -29.74
CA LYS A 231 4.57 -25.20 -29.11
C LYS A 231 4.63 -24.95 -27.60
N GLU A 232 5.69 -25.43 -26.97
CA GLU A 232 5.89 -25.35 -25.53
C GLU A 232 6.06 -23.89 -25.08
N LEU A 233 6.82 -23.09 -25.84
CA LEU A 233 7.00 -21.66 -25.59
C LEU A 233 5.68 -20.90 -25.67
N ALA A 234 4.84 -21.17 -26.67
CA ALA A 234 3.54 -20.51 -26.81
C ALA A 234 2.60 -20.89 -25.66
N GLY A 235 2.60 -22.15 -25.24
CA GLY A 235 1.88 -22.60 -24.05
C GLY A 235 2.32 -21.82 -22.81
N ALA A 236 3.62 -21.84 -22.49
CA ALA A 236 4.16 -21.13 -21.33
C ALA A 236 3.96 -19.61 -21.39
N LEU A 237 3.97 -18.99 -22.57
CA LEU A 237 3.63 -17.58 -22.75
C LEU A 237 2.18 -17.31 -22.31
N MET A 238 1.21 -18.12 -22.74
CA MET A 238 -0.18 -17.93 -22.34
C MET A 238 -0.44 -18.29 -20.88
N ILE A 239 0.29 -19.26 -20.33
CA ILE A 239 0.24 -19.52 -18.88
C ILE A 239 0.81 -18.33 -18.10
N GLY A 240 1.91 -17.74 -18.57
CA GLY A 240 2.44 -16.48 -18.07
C GLY A 240 1.38 -15.40 -18.06
N HIS A 241 0.67 -15.23 -19.18
CA HIS A 241 -0.44 -14.29 -19.29
C HIS A 241 -1.60 -14.53 -18.29
N ILE A 242 -1.86 -15.79 -17.95
CA ILE A 242 -2.92 -16.13 -16.99
C ILE A 242 -2.48 -15.83 -15.55
N ILE A 243 -1.21 -16.00 -15.20
CA ILE A 243 -0.73 -15.79 -13.82
C ILE A 243 -0.08 -14.42 -13.61
N GLU A 244 0.15 -13.65 -14.67
CA GLU A 244 0.54 -12.25 -14.58
C GLU A 244 -0.65 -11.39 -14.14
N CYS A 245 -0.35 -10.19 -13.62
CA CYS A 245 -1.35 -9.24 -13.14
C CYS A 245 -2.14 -9.67 -11.87
N SER A 246 -1.42 -9.94 -10.78
CA SER A 246 -2.02 -10.09 -9.43
C SER A 246 -2.97 -11.30 -9.29
N THR A 247 -4.05 -11.13 -8.53
CA THR A 247 -5.06 -12.14 -8.18
C THR A 247 -6.13 -12.33 -9.26
N TYR A 248 -5.89 -11.91 -10.50
CA TYR A 248 -6.95 -11.88 -11.53
C TYR A 248 -7.46 -13.28 -11.89
N ALA A 249 -6.56 -14.27 -12.02
CA ALA A 249 -6.94 -15.66 -12.22
C ALA A 249 -7.59 -16.32 -10.97
N THR A 250 -7.55 -15.65 -9.82
CA THR A 250 -8.08 -16.13 -8.54
C THR A 250 -9.27 -15.30 -8.03
N GLY A 251 -9.82 -14.39 -8.84
CA GLY A 251 -11.05 -13.64 -8.50
C GLY A 251 -10.93 -12.12 -8.61
N GLY A 252 -9.71 -11.57 -8.67
CA GLY A 252 -9.48 -10.13 -8.84
C GLY A 252 -10.10 -9.60 -10.12
N TYR A 253 -10.92 -8.55 -10.02
CA TYR A 253 -11.71 -7.99 -11.14
C TYR A 253 -12.58 -9.01 -11.91
N TYR A 254 -12.90 -10.14 -11.30
CA TYR A 254 -13.79 -11.11 -11.92
C TYR A 254 -15.22 -10.57 -11.96
N SER A 255 -15.80 -10.46 -13.15
CA SER A 255 -17.16 -9.98 -13.37
C SER A 255 -18.26 -10.83 -12.68
N GLY A 256 -17.94 -12.08 -12.37
CA GLY A 256 -18.77 -12.97 -11.55
C GLY A 256 -18.45 -12.93 -10.05
N PHE A 257 -17.90 -11.82 -9.53
CA PHE A 257 -17.38 -11.72 -8.15
C PHE A 257 -18.28 -12.26 -7.04
N LYS A 258 -19.61 -12.28 -7.21
CA LYS A 258 -20.54 -12.87 -6.22
C LYS A 258 -20.29 -14.36 -5.98
N ASP A 259 -19.69 -15.06 -6.94
CA ASP A 259 -19.29 -16.46 -6.81
C ASP A 259 -18.16 -16.64 -5.77
N LEU A 260 -17.42 -15.56 -5.42
CA LEU A 260 -16.44 -15.54 -4.32
C LEU A 260 -17.13 -15.62 -2.95
N GLY A 261 -18.37 -15.15 -2.82
CA GLY A 261 -19.09 -15.13 -1.55
C GLY A 261 -18.37 -14.31 -0.48
N VAL A 262 -17.95 -14.98 0.61
CA VAL A 262 -17.16 -14.36 1.70
C VAL A 262 -15.65 -14.52 1.52
N HIS A 263 -15.22 -15.14 0.41
CA HIS A 263 -13.82 -15.41 0.08
C HIS A 263 -13.23 -14.32 -0.82
N ASP A 264 -13.41 -13.05 -0.43
CA ASP A 264 -12.97 -11.88 -1.20
C ASP A 264 -12.02 -10.95 -0.41
N THR A 265 -11.57 -11.36 0.79
CA THR A 265 -10.87 -10.46 1.71
C THR A 265 -9.34 -10.55 1.66
N ASP A 266 -8.77 -11.74 1.58
CA ASP A 266 -7.32 -11.98 1.45
C ASP A 266 -7.06 -12.95 0.28
N MET A 267 -7.32 -12.47 -0.94
CA MET A 267 -7.24 -13.29 -2.15
C MET A 267 -5.82 -13.82 -2.38
N GLY A 268 -5.71 -15.13 -2.62
CA GLY A 268 -4.46 -15.82 -2.92
C GLY A 268 -3.98 -15.53 -4.34
N TYR A 269 -2.67 -15.50 -4.54
CA TYR A 269 -2.08 -15.33 -5.87
C TYR A 269 -2.05 -16.64 -6.67
N PRO A 270 -2.11 -16.58 -8.01
CA PRO A 270 -2.12 -17.78 -8.84
C PRO A 270 -0.77 -18.48 -8.88
N ILE A 271 -0.82 -19.82 -8.92
CA ILE A 271 0.34 -20.71 -9.07
C ILE A 271 0.09 -21.65 -10.24
N ALA A 272 0.96 -21.63 -11.24
CA ALA A 272 0.92 -22.54 -12.39
C ALA A 272 1.92 -23.68 -12.24
N ALA A 273 1.46 -24.92 -12.46
CA ALA A 273 2.31 -26.09 -12.63
C ALA A 273 2.46 -26.41 -14.12
N ILE A 274 3.52 -25.93 -14.77
CA ILE A 274 3.75 -26.04 -16.23
C ILE A 274 4.55 -27.31 -16.55
N ASP A 275 3.99 -28.19 -17.36
CA ASP A 275 4.61 -29.45 -17.78
C ASP A 275 5.55 -29.33 -18.98
N GLU A 276 6.18 -30.44 -19.37
CA GLU A 276 7.14 -30.50 -20.48
C GLU A 276 6.53 -30.21 -21.87
N LYS A 277 5.19 -30.12 -21.98
CA LYS A 277 4.45 -29.84 -23.22
C LYS A 277 4.00 -28.38 -23.30
N GLY A 278 4.28 -27.58 -22.27
CA GLY A 278 3.79 -26.20 -22.14
C GLY A 278 2.32 -26.10 -21.72
N GLU A 279 1.73 -27.19 -21.22
CA GLU A 279 0.39 -27.19 -20.63
C GLU A 279 0.51 -27.00 -19.11
N ALA A 280 -0.53 -26.50 -18.44
CA ALA A 280 -0.43 -26.24 -17.00
C ALA A 280 -1.73 -26.44 -16.23
N VAL A 281 -1.58 -26.78 -14.94
CA VAL A 281 -2.66 -26.63 -13.96
C VAL A 281 -2.44 -25.32 -13.21
N ILE A 282 -3.42 -24.43 -13.29
CA ILE A 282 -3.51 -23.20 -12.49
C ILE A 282 -4.19 -23.53 -11.17
N SER A 283 -3.58 -23.05 -10.09
CA SER A 283 -4.04 -23.14 -8.71
C SER A 283 -3.78 -21.80 -8.01
N MET A 284 -3.91 -21.73 -6.69
CA MET A 284 -3.69 -20.52 -5.91
C MET A 284 -2.97 -20.83 -4.59
N GLU A 285 -2.46 -19.78 -3.95
CA GLU A 285 -1.91 -19.81 -2.59
C GLU A 285 -2.84 -20.52 -1.59
N GLN A 286 -2.26 -21.36 -0.74
CA GLN A 286 -3.00 -22.15 0.24
C GLN A 286 -3.45 -21.30 1.43
N GLY A 287 -4.63 -21.61 1.95
CA GLY A 287 -5.18 -20.94 3.14
C GLY A 287 -5.60 -19.49 2.91
N LYS A 288 -5.73 -19.09 1.64
CA LYS A 288 -6.19 -17.77 1.21
C LYS A 288 -7.59 -17.82 0.61
N ASP A 289 -8.22 -16.66 0.59
CA ASP A 289 -9.48 -16.44 -0.10
C ASP A 289 -9.28 -16.43 -1.63
N GLY A 290 -10.36 -16.40 -2.40
CA GLY A 290 -10.33 -16.44 -3.86
C GLY A 290 -10.96 -17.70 -4.45
N LEU A 291 -10.99 -17.74 -5.77
CA LEU A 291 -11.58 -18.80 -6.59
C LEU A 291 -10.78 -19.00 -7.87
N VAL A 292 -10.32 -20.22 -8.11
CA VAL A 292 -9.78 -20.65 -9.41
C VAL A 292 -10.80 -21.53 -10.09
N SER A 293 -11.44 -20.99 -11.12
CA SER A 293 -12.45 -21.67 -11.95
C SER A 293 -12.20 -21.40 -13.43
N ILE A 294 -12.90 -22.12 -14.32
CA ILE A 294 -12.84 -21.81 -15.76
C ILE A 294 -13.16 -20.33 -16.00
N ALA A 295 -14.09 -19.75 -15.24
CA ALA A 295 -14.52 -18.38 -15.45
C ALA A 295 -13.49 -17.34 -14.99
N THR A 296 -12.79 -17.56 -13.87
CA THR A 296 -11.73 -16.63 -13.42
C THR A 296 -10.52 -16.70 -14.34
N VAL A 297 -10.13 -17.90 -14.78
CA VAL A 297 -9.05 -18.10 -15.75
C VAL A 297 -9.41 -17.55 -17.13
N ALA A 298 -10.64 -17.76 -17.62
CA ALA A 298 -11.10 -17.16 -18.87
C ALA A 298 -11.17 -15.63 -18.79
N SER A 299 -11.59 -15.08 -17.65
CA SER A 299 -11.62 -13.65 -17.41
C SER A 299 -10.20 -13.07 -17.56
N GLN A 300 -9.21 -13.66 -16.91
CA GLN A 300 -7.83 -13.18 -17.03
C GLN A 300 -7.23 -13.42 -18.42
N LEU A 301 -7.48 -14.57 -19.04
CA LEU A 301 -7.03 -14.88 -20.41
C LEU A 301 -7.55 -13.87 -21.45
N LEU A 302 -8.76 -13.33 -21.23
CA LEU A 302 -9.37 -12.34 -22.11
C LEU A 302 -8.93 -10.91 -21.78
N TYR A 303 -8.08 -10.68 -20.78
CA TYR A 303 -7.53 -9.36 -20.45
C TYR A 303 -6.40 -9.01 -21.43
N GLU A 304 -6.32 -7.78 -21.92
CA GLU A 304 -5.22 -7.25 -22.76
C GLU A 304 -4.88 -8.00 -24.07
N ILE A 305 -5.65 -9.02 -24.46
CA ILE A 305 -5.48 -9.67 -25.76
C ILE A 305 -6.02 -8.77 -26.88
N GLN A 306 -5.32 -8.76 -28.02
CA GLN A 306 -5.68 -7.92 -29.17
C GLN A 306 -6.40 -8.69 -30.30
N GLY A 307 -6.54 -10.01 -30.14
CA GLY A 307 -7.10 -10.88 -31.15
C GLY A 307 -6.64 -12.33 -30.95
N PRO A 308 -6.82 -13.20 -31.97
CA PRO A 308 -6.46 -14.62 -31.87
C PRO A 308 -4.96 -14.91 -31.81
N LEU A 309 -4.11 -13.96 -32.16
CA LEU A 309 -2.66 -14.10 -32.11
C LEU A 309 -2.07 -13.19 -31.02
N TYR A 310 -1.30 -13.78 -30.12
CA TYR A 310 -0.52 -13.10 -29.10
C TYR A 310 0.94 -13.02 -29.55
N TYR A 311 1.43 -11.81 -29.81
CA TYR A 311 2.79 -11.59 -30.30
C TYR A 311 3.78 -11.39 -29.15
N ASN A 312 4.88 -12.16 -29.15
CA ASN A 312 6.02 -12.00 -28.24
C ASN A 312 7.35 -12.11 -29.05
N SER A 313 8.42 -11.54 -28.52
CA SER A 313 9.74 -11.52 -29.18
C SER A 313 10.30 -12.93 -29.45
N ASP A 314 10.00 -13.92 -28.61
CA ASP A 314 10.49 -15.30 -28.76
C ASP A 314 9.54 -16.23 -29.52
N VAL A 315 8.23 -15.99 -29.46
CA VAL A 315 7.20 -16.85 -30.08
C VAL A 315 5.90 -16.07 -30.34
N THR A 316 5.11 -16.48 -31.33
CA THR A 316 3.72 -16.04 -31.45
C THR A 316 2.80 -17.17 -31.01
N ALA A 317 1.89 -16.92 -30.07
CA ALA A 317 0.88 -17.88 -29.64
C ALA A 317 -0.44 -17.65 -30.37
N SER A 318 -1.05 -18.73 -30.89
CA SER A 318 -2.44 -18.73 -31.33
C SER A 318 -3.31 -19.31 -30.23
N ILE A 319 -4.33 -18.54 -29.82
CA ILE A 319 -5.22 -18.86 -28.69
C ILE A 319 -6.61 -19.35 -29.13
N GLU A 320 -6.84 -19.52 -30.43
CA GLU A 320 -8.13 -19.96 -30.99
C GLU A 320 -8.58 -21.32 -30.46
N ASP A 321 -7.61 -22.22 -30.27
CA ASP A 321 -7.83 -23.60 -29.85
C ASP A 321 -7.63 -23.81 -28.33
N ILE A 322 -7.48 -22.75 -27.53
CA ILE A 322 -7.22 -22.87 -26.09
C ILE A 322 -8.38 -23.53 -25.35
N VAL A 323 -8.09 -24.48 -24.47
CA VAL A 323 -9.07 -25.25 -23.70
C VAL A 323 -8.82 -25.09 -22.21
N LEU A 324 -9.89 -24.80 -21.47
CA LEU A 324 -9.90 -24.72 -20.00
C LEU A 324 -10.73 -25.88 -19.45
N ARG A 325 -10.18 -26.64 -18.51
CA ARG A 325 -10.87 -27.78 -17.88
C ARG A 325 -10.64 -27.78 -16.38
N GLU A 326 -11.70 -27.84 -15.58
CA GLU A 326 -11.57 -28.09 -14.15
C GLU A 326 -11.01 -29.50 -13.89
N VAL A 327 -10.01 -29.59 -13.04
CA VAL A 327 -9.35 -30.87 -12.68
C VAL A 327 -9.34 -31.13 -11.19
N GLY A 328 -9.82 -30.18 -10.40
CA GLY A 328 -9.97 -30.25 -8.96
C GLY A 328 -10.58 -28.95 -8.42
N GLU A 329 -10.85 -28.92 -7.12
CA GLU A 329 -11.23 -27.70 -6.42
C GLU A 329 -10.10 -26.67 -6.54
N ASN A 330 -10.43 -25.45 -6.97
CA ASN A 330 -9.45 -24.40 -7.26
C ASN A 330 -8.31 -24.84 -8.22
N GLN A 331 -8.62 -25.71 -9.19
CA GLN A 331 -7.65 -26.21 -10.16
C GLN A 331 -8.20 -26.27 -11.59
N VAL A 332 -7.59 -25.49 -12.48
CA VAL A 332 -7.95 -25.44 -13.90
C VAL A 332 -6.76 -25.82 -14.76
N HIS A 333 -6.93 -26.84 -15.59
CA HIS A 333 -5.97 -27.22 -16.62
C HIS A 333 -6.16 -26.37 -17.88
N VAL A 334 -5.06 -25.85 -18.39
CA VAL A 334 -4.97 -25.00 -19.58
C VAL A 334 -4.13 -25.70 -20.64
N SER A 335 -4.68 -25.82 -21.85
CA SER A 335 -4.05 -26.55 -22.97
C SER A 335 -4.52 -26.01 -24.32
N GLY A 336 -4.01 -26.57 -25.42
CA GLY A 336 -4.51 -26.27 -26.78
C GLY A 336 -3.90 -25.03 -27.46
N VAL A 337 -2.96 -24.34 -26.80
CA VAL A 337 -2.25 -23.20 -27.41
C VAL A 337 -1.31 -23.69 -28.51
N LYS A 338 -1.33 -23.02 -29.67
CA LYS A 338 -0.49 -23.37 -30.82
C LYS A 338 0.66 -22.38 -30.97
N GLY A 339 1.88 -22.90 -31.09
CA GLY A 339 3.09 -22.12 -31.37
C GLY A 339 3.28 -21.79 -32.84
N LEU A 340 3.57 -20.52 -33.12
CA LEU A 340 3.93 -19.98 -34.43
C LEU A 340 5.26 -19.21 -34.33
N LEU A 341 5.92 -18.99 -35.47
CA LEU A 341 7.20 -18.29 -35.52
C LEU A 341 7.11 -16.89 -34.87
N PRO A 342 8.14 -16.43 -34.16
CA PRO A 342 8.20 -15.06 -33.65
C PRO A 342 8.07 -14.02 -34.78
N PRO A 343 7.54 -12.82 -34.49
CA PRO A 343 7.52 -11.74 -35.47
C PRO A 343 8.94 -11.26 -35.81
N SER A 344 9.15 -10.69 -36.99
CA SER A 344 10.43 -10.04 -37.34
C SER A 344 10.69 -8.72 -36.60
N THR A 345 9.68 -8.23 -35.88
CA THR A 345 9.69 -6.99 -35.10
C THR A 345 9.31 -7.26 -33.64
N THR A 346 9.61 -6.32 -32.75
CA THR A 346 9.10 -6.29 -31.38
C THR A 346 8.37 -4.97 -31.11
N LYS A 347 7.51 -4.95 -30.09
CA LYS A 347 6.81 -3.74 -29.63
C LYS A 347 7.82 -2.77 -29.05
N VAL A 348 7.74 -1.50 -29.46
CA VAL A 348 8.49 -0.38 -28.88
C VAL A 348 7.52 0.69 -28.42
N GLY A 349 7.70 1.19 -27.20
CA GLY A 349 6.98 2.34 -26.68
C GLY A 349 7.86 3.57 -26.68
N LEU A 350 7.48 4.62 -27.41
CA LEU A 350 8.14 5.91 -27.41
C LEU A 350 7.38 6.87 -26.48
N THR A 351 8.09 7.58 -25.62
CA THR A 351 7.50 8.53 -24.66
C THR A 351 7.80 9.95 -25.07
N ALA A 352 6.84 10.86 -24.86
CA ALA A 352 7.03 12.31 -24.97
C ALA A 352 6.40 13.06 -23.80
N LYS A 353 6.80 14.32 -23.58
CA LYS A 353 6.16 15.19 -22.57
C LYS A 353 4.87 15.78 -23.17
N GLY A 354 3.72 15.50 -22.55
CA GLY A 354 2.41 15.92 -23.04
C GLY A 354 1.99 17.33 -22.61
N GLY A 355 2.53 17.83 -21.50
CA GLY A 355 2.18 19.11 -20.91
C GLY A 355 1.70 18.93 -19.47
N TRP A 356 0.71 19.71 -19.08
CA TRP A 356 0.15 19.75 -17.73
C TRP A 356 -1.36 19.48 -17.76
N GLN A 357 -1.87 18.81 -16.72
CA GLN A 357 -3.29 18.52 -16.56
C GLN A 357 -3.80 18.79 -15.15
N ALA A 358 -5.05 19.19 -15.02
CA ALA A 358 -5.71 19.50 -13.76
C ALA A 358 -7.22 19.25 -13.82
N GLU A 359 -7.82 19.10 -12.65
CA GLU A 359 -9.21 18.71 -12.45
C GLU A 359 -9.89 19.55 -11.37
N PHE A 360 -11.08 20.04 -11.66
CA PHE A 360 -11.90 20.79 -10.73
C PHE A 360 -13.27 20.15 -10.59
N HIS A 361 -13.75 19.99 -9.36
CA HIS A 361 -14.99 19.26 -9.08
C HIS A 361 -16.05 20.15 -8.44
N PHE A 362 -17.27 20.08 -8.97
CA PHE A 362 -18.49 20.63 -8.38
C PHE A 362 -19.44 19.50 -8.01
N TYR A 363 -20.16 19.63 -6.90
CA TYR A 363 -21.21 18.69 -6.49
C TYR A 363 -22.59 19.24 -6.86
N LEU A 364 -23.21 18.65 -7.87
CA LEU A 364 -24.53 19.04 -8.35
C LEU A 364 -25.60 18.24 -7.62
N THR A 365 -26.45 18.91 -6.84
CA THR A 365 -27.50 18.23 -6.06
C THR A 365 -28.91 18.54 -6.56
N GLY A 366 -29.77 17.53 -6.65
CA GLY A 366 -31.21 17.66 -6.84
C GLY A 366 -31.66 17.70 -8.30
N LEU A 367 -32.60 18.60 -8.61
CA LEU A 367 -33.21 18.74 -9.95
C LEU A 367 -32.27 19.45 -10.94
N ASP A 368 -32.59 19.35 -12.23
CA ASP A 368 -32.01 20.16 -13.31
C ASP A 368 -30.48 20.03 -13.43
N ILE A 369 -29.95 18.81 -13.25
CA ILE A 369 -28.52 18.53 -13.24
C ILE A 369 -27.86 18.96 -14.57
N GLU A 370 -28.48 18.65 -15.71
CA GLU A 370 -27.95 19.05 -17.01
C GLU A 370 -27.92 20.57 -17.19
N GLU A 371 -28.95 21.30 -16.74
CA GLU A 371 -29.01 22.76 -16.80
C GLU A 371 -27.97 23.40 -15.87
N LYS A 372 -27.74 22.81 -14.69
CA LYS A 372 -26.70 23.25 -13.76
C LYS A 372 -25.30 23.09 -14.37
N LEU A 373 -25.02 21.94 -14.99
CA LEU A 373 -23.77 21.74 -15.73
C LEU A 373 -23.62 22.76 -16.85
N ALA A 374 -24.66 22.97 -17.67
CA ALA A 374 -24.63 23.94 -18.76
C ALA A 374 -24.40 25.38 -18.26
N MET A 375 -24.88 25.71 -17.06
CA MET A 375 -24.60 26.99 -16.40
C MET A 375 -23.14 27.11 -15.97
N ILE A 376 -22.59 26.08 -15.29
CA ILE A 376 -21.16 26.04 -14.91
C ILE A 376 -20.29 26.18 -16.15
N GLU A 377 -20.52 25.38 -17.19
CA GLU A 377 -19.74 25.39 -18.42
C GLU A 377 -19.74 26.78 -19.06
N ARG A 378 -20.92 27.39 -19.20
CA ARG A 378 -21.06 28.73 -19.78
C ARG A 378 -20.34 29.80 -18.95
N GLN A 379 -20.47 29.78 -17.62
CA GLN A 379 -19.84 30.77 -16.73
C GLN A 379 -18.32 30.61 -16.70
N THR A 380 -17.82 29.37 -16.59
CA THR A 380 -16.39 29.08 -16.58
C THR A 380 -15.73 29.47 -17.91
N LYS A 381 -16.32 29.11 -19.05
CA LYS A 381 -15.82 29.52 -20.38
C LYS A 381 -15.88 31.02 -20.59
N ALA A 382 -16.95 31.69 -20.19
CA ALA A 382 -17.05 33.14 -20.27
C ALA A 382 -15.96 33.82 -19.44
N ARG A 383 -15.61 33.25 -18.28
CA ARG A 383 -14.59 33.79 -17.40
C ARG A 383 -13.16 33.59 -17.91
N MET A 384 -12.91 32.47 -18.60
CA MET A 384 -11.64 32.21 -19.32
C MET A 384 -11.40 33.24 -20.43
N GLY A 385 -12.44 33.71 -21.13
CA GLY A 385 -12.27 34.66 -22.23
C GLY A 385 -11.32 34.12 -23.30
N SER A 386 -10.34 34.92 -23.73
CA SER A 386 -9.33 34.50 -24.71
C SER A 386 -8.36 33.43 -24.19
N ASP A 387 -8.24 33.25 -22.87
CA ASP A 387 -7.37 32.21 -22.29
C ASP A 387 -7.87 30.79 -22.62
N ILE A 388 -9.11 30.63 -23.08
CA ILE A 388 -9.64 29.33 -23.50
C ILE A 388 -8.79 28.66 -24.60
N GLU A 389 -8.13 29.45 -25.45
CA GLU A 389 -7.27 28.95 -26.53
C GLU A 389 -5.97 28.32 -26.03
N LYS A 390 -5.61 28.54 -24.76
CA LYS A 390 -4.42 27.94 -24.13
C LYS A 390 -4.65 26.50 -23.68
N PHE A 391 -5.89 26.02 -23.63
CA PHE A 391 -6.22 24.66 -23.24
C PHE A 391 -6.26 23.75 -24.47
N SER A 392 -5.42 22.71 -24.48
CA SER A 392 -5.47 21.65 -25.51
C SER A 392 -6.63 20.68 -25.27
N CYS A 393 -7.08 20.54 -24.02
CA CYS A 393 -8.30 19.82 -23.65
C CYS A 393 -9.04 20.59 -22.56
N LEU A 394 -10.35 20.73 -22.69
CA LEU A 394 -11.23 21.24 -21.64
C LEU A 394 -12.57 20.50 -21.72
N LYS A 395 -12.84 19.63 -20.75
CA LYS A 395 -14.06 18.80 -20.70
C LYS A 395 -14.85 19.06 -19.43
N PHE A 396 -16.18 19.06 -19.57
CA PHE A 396 -17.15 19.17 -18.48
C PHE A 396 -17.96 17.87 -18.49
N MET A 397 -17.93 17.12 -17.39
CA MET A 397 -18.47 15.77 -17.30
C MET A 397 -19.29 15.61 -16.02
N ILE A 398 -20.36 14.82 -16.08
CA ILE A 398 -21.13 14.40 -14.91
C ILE A 398 -20.88 12.91 -14.66
N ALA A 399 -20.58 12.55 -13.42
CA ALA A 399 -20.54 11.17 -12.95
C ALA A 399 -21.78 10.88 -12.07
N GLY A 400 -22.68 10.06 -12.60
CA GLY A 400 -23.89 9.59 -11.91
C GLY A 400 -25.19 10.19 -12.43
N VAL A 401 -26.30 9.76 -11.83
CA VAL A 401 -27.66 10.27 -12.07
C VAL A 401 -28.42 10.30 -10.76
N VAL A 402 -29.24 11.32 -10.57
CA VAL A 402 -30.10 11.44 -9.39
C VAL A 402 -31.28 10.46 -9.52
N PRO A 403 -31.54 9.59 -8.54
CA PRO A 403 -32.75 8.77 -8.50
C PRO A 403 -34.02 9.62 -8.51
N GLU A 404 -35.13 9.10 -9.04
CA GLU A 404 -36.40 9.85 -9.12
C GLU A 404 -36.89 10.40 -7.76
N ASN A 405 -36.58 9.70 -6.66
CA ASN A 405 -36.89 10.15 -5.29
C ASN A 405 -35.79 9.66 -4.33
N PRO A 406 -34.70 10.42 -4.15
CA PRO A 406 -33.56 10.01 -3.33
C PRO A 406 -33.92 10.02 -1.84
N CYS A 407 -33.35 9.08 -1.08
CA CYS A 407 -33.59 8.93 0.36
C CYS A 407 -32.62 9.76 1.21
N SER A 408 -31.57 10.31 0.60
CA SER A 408 -30.61 11.22 1.24
C SER A 408 -30.14 12.31 0.28
N GLN A 409 -29.42 13.31 0.82
CA GLN A 409 -28.80 14.34 -0.01
C GLN A 409 -27.67 13.77 -0.86
N GLU A 410 -26.90 12.83 -0.33
CA GLU A 410 -25.79 12.17 -1.01
C GLU A 410 -26.30 11.42 -2.24
N GLU A 411 -27.41 10.68 -2.14
CA GLU A 411 -28.06 10.04 -3.30
C GLU A 411 -28.57 11.06 -4.32
N ALA A 412 -28.91 12.26 -3.88
CA ALA A 412 -29.36 13.35 -4.74
C ALA A 412 -28.21 14.12 -5.40
N THR A 413 -26.95 13.75 -5.15
CA THR A 413 -25.77 14.51 -5.55
C THR A 413 -24.93 13.75 -6.57
N VAL A 414 -24.54 14.42 -7.65
CA VAL A 414 -23.63 13.89 -8.67
C VAL A 414 -22.36 14.74 -8.75
N ASP A 415 -21.25 14.12 -9.13
CA ASP A 415 -19.99 14.81 -9.32
C ASP A 415 -19.91 15.43 -10.73
N CYS A 416 -19.61 16.71 -10.80
CA CYS A 416 -19.31 17.45 -12.02
C CYS A 416 -17.79 17.69 -12.10
N ARG A 417 -17.11 16.91 -12.92
CA ARG A 417 -15.67 17.03 -13.18
C ARG A 417 -15.41 17.95 -14.35
N ILE A 418 -14.60 18.98 -14.13
CA ILE A 418 -14.00 19.83 -15.16
C ILE A 418 -12.56 19.38 -15.31
N PHE A 419 -12.19 18.85 -16.47
CA PHE A 419 -10.84 18.37 -16.77
C PHE A 419 -10.17 19.31 -17.76
N ALA A 420 -8.91 19.67 -17.53
CA ALA A 420 -8.15 20.56 -18.38
C ALA A 420 -6.73 20.03 -18.67
N GLN A 421 -6.26 20.21 -19.90
CA GLN A 421 -4.85 20.03 -20.30
C GLN A 421 -4.34 21.29 -21.00
N SER A 422 -3.07 21.63 -20.76
CA SER A 422 -2.38 22.75 -21.42
C SER A 422 -0.88 22.50 -21.50
N ALA A 423 -0.23 23.04 -22.53
CA ALA A 423 1.23 23.13 -22.59
C ALA A 423 1.77 24.26 -21.69
N ASP A 424 0.93 25.23 -21.31
CA ASP A 424 1.27 26.34 -20.44
C ASP A 424 1.10 25.92 -18.96
N PRO A 425 2.18 25.74 -18.18
CA PRO A 425 2.05 25.39 -16.76
C PRO A 425 1.43 26.51 -15.92
N ASP A 426 1.58 27.78 -16.32
CA ASP A 426 1.17 28.91 -15.51
C ASP A 426 -0.37 29.00 -15.41
N ILE A 427 -1.09 28.67 -16.49
CA ILE A 427 -2.55 28.66 -16.48
C ILE A 427 -3.14 27.54 -15.62
N LEU A 428 -2.37 26.50 -15.32
CA LEU A 428 -2.77 25.41 -14.41
C LEU A 428 -2.13 25.53 -13.02
N SER A 429 -1.39 26.62 -12.74
CA SER A 429 -0.67 26.75 -11.47
C SER A 429 -1.59 26.98 -10.26
N GLY A 430 -1.27 26.28 -9.16
CA GLY A 430 -1.89 26.49 -7.85
C GLY A 430 -1.47 27.79 -7.15
N SER A 431 -0.42 28.49 -7.61
CA SER A 431 -0.02 29.78 -7.00
C SER A 431 -1.08 30.88 -7.17
N SER A 432 -2.01 30.70 -8.11
CA SER A 432 -3.01 31.70 -8.50
C SER A 432 -4.37 31.51 -7.81
N PHE A 433 -4.48 30.70 -6.75
CA PHE A 433 -5.72 30.66 -5.94
C PHE A 433 -6.01 32.00 -5.25
N VAL A 434 -4.97 32.80 -4.96
CA VAL A 434 -5.02 34.00 -4.11
C VAL A 434 -4.65 35.29 -4.87
N ASP A 435 -3.96 35.18 -6.01
CA ASP A 435 -3.55 36.34 -6.82
C ASP A 435 -4.69 36.80 -7.75
N SER A 436 -5.27 37.98 -7.49
CA SER A 436 -6.43 38.51 -8.21
C SER A 436 -6.14 38.93 -9.65
N ASP A 437 -4.86 39.09 -10.00
CA ASP A 437 -4.47 39.80 -11.22
C ASP A 437 -4.07 38.83 -12.36
N ARG A 438 -4.03 37.52 -12.10
CA ARG A 438 -3.65 36.47 -13.08
C ARG A 438 -4.75 35.41 -13.22
N GLY A 439 -5.20 35.17 -14.45
CA GLY A 439 -6.16 34.10 -14.76
C GLY A 439 -5.53 32.71 -14.64
N SER A 440 -6.24 31.77 -13.99
CA SER A 440 -5.86 30.35 -13.92
C SER A 440 -7.08 29.46 -13.96
N PHE A 441 -6.92 28.21 -14.39
CA PHE A 441 -7.97 27.19 -14.47
C PHE A 441 -8.79 27.09 -13.18
N ALA A 442 -8.11 26.93 -12.04
CA ALA A 442 -8.78 26.82 -10.76
C ALA A 442 -9.55 28.11 -10.40
N ARG A 443 -8.97 29.28 -10.68
CA ARG A 443 -9.61 30.57 -10.43
C ARG A 443 -10.86 30.77 -11.31
N PHE A 444 -10.78 30.41 -12.59
CA PHE A 444 -11.91 30.47 -13.52
C PHE A 444 -13.09 29.62 -13.06
N CYS A 445 -12.81 28.49 -12.41
CA CYS A 445 -13.84 27.64 -11.81
C CYS A 445 -14.40 28.27 -10.51
N ILE A 446 -13.54 28.66 -9.55
CA ILE A 446 -13.94 29.14 -8.21
C ILE A 446 -14.75 30.44 -8.25
N GLU A 447 -14.41 31.38 -9.14
CA GLU A 447 -15.09 32.69 -9.18
C GLU A 447 -16.59 32.60 -9.42
N ASN A 448 -17.04 31.48 -10.01
CA ASN A 448 -18.44 31.25 -10.27
C ASN A 448 -19.20 30.66 -9.08
N LEU A 449 -18.54 30.28 -7.98
CA LEU A 449 -19.18 29.57 -6.87
C LEU A 449 -20.37 30.34 -6.28
N LEU A 450 -20.18 31.60 -5.89
CA LEU A 450 -21.21 32.41 -5.20
C LEU A 450 -22.25 33.04 -6.15
N GLN A 451 -22.04 32.93 -7.47
CA GLN A 451 -22.98 33.37 -8.51
C GLN A 451 -23.48 32.21 -9.39
N GLY A 452 -23.18 30.98 -8.95
CA GLY A 452 -23.38 29.77 -9.72
C GLY A 452 -24.81 29.26 -9.61
N TYR A 453 -24.96 27.96 -9.87
CA TYR A 453 -26.25 27.30 -9.76
C TYR A 453 -26.77 27.24 -8.30
N PRO A 454 -28.09 27.04 -8.09
CA PRO A 454 -28.64 26.85 -6.74
C PRO A 454 -28.01 25.63 -6.04
N GLY A 455 -27.42 25.85 -4.87
CA GLY A 455 -26.71 24.80 -4.11
C GLY A 455 -25.25 24.61 -4.52
N SER A 456 -24.65 25.58 -5.22
CA SER A 456 -23.26 25.53 -5.69
C SER A 456 -22.27 25.13 -4.61
N THR A 457 -21.72 23.92 -4.76
CA THR A 457 -20.75 23.31 -3.84
C THR A 457 -19.59 22.79 -4.66
N MET A 458 -18.35 23.08 -4.24
CA MET A 458 -17.14 22.52 -4.85
C MET A 458 -16.58 21.40 -3.97
N ALA A 459 -15.79 20.50 -4.55
CA ALA A 459 -15.02 19.54 -3.76
C ALA A 459 -14.02 20.27 -2.84
N PRO A 460 -13.87 19.83 -1.57
CA PRO A 460 -12.98 20.51 -0.63
C PRO A 460 -11.49 20.28 -0.90
N ASP A 461 -11.12 19.19 -1.59
CA ASP A 461 -9.73 18.92 -1.98
C ASP A 461 -9.39 19.64 -3.29
N MET A 462 -8.65 20.74 -3.17
CA MET A 462 -8.26 21.59 -4.31
C MET A 462 -6.95 21.16 -4.97
N ARG A 463 -6.28 20.11 -4.46
CA ARG A 463 -4.99 19.66 -5.02
C ARG A 463 -5.13 19.14 -6.44
N THR A 464 -6.29 18.61 -6.79
CA THR A 464 -6.58 18.14 -8.16
C THR A 464 -6.59 19.28 -9.17
N ALA A 465 -6.89 20.51 -8.73
CA ALA A 465 -6.95 21.70 -9.59
C ALA A 465 -5.56 22.32 -9.84
N ILE A 466 -4.52 21.79 -9.19
CA ILE A 466 -3.13 22.17 -9.43
C ILE A 466 -2.61 21.29 -10.57
N GLY A 467 -2.06 21.94 -11.59
CA GLY A 467 -1.46 21.27 -12.74
C GLY A 467 -0.41 20.25 -12.30
N ARG A 468 -0.53 19.03 -12.82
CA ARG A 468 0.50 18.00 -12.79
C ARG A 468 0.98 17.70 -14.21
N PRO A 469 2.27 17.38 -14.42
CA PRO A 469 2.74 16.97 -15.73
C PRO A 469 2.09 15.64 -16.13
N PHE A 470 1.91 15.45 -17.43
CA PHE A 470 1.51 14.17 -18.00
C PHE A 470 2.37 13.82 -19.23
N PHE A 471 2.36 12.54 -19.57
CA PHE A 471 3.19 11.98 -20.63
C PHE A 471 2.32 11.42 -21.75
N GLU A 472 2.83 11.52 -22.97
CA GLU A 472 2.25 10.88 -24.14
C GLU A 472 3.03 9.60 -24.44
N TYR A 473 2.32 8.56 -24.89
CA TYR A 473 2.91 7.26 -25.16
C TYR A 473 2.53 6.78 -26.57
N TRP A 474 3.54 6.63 -27.41
CA TRP A 474 3.40 6.21 -28.80
C TRP A 474 3.92 4.80 -28.99
N VAL A 475 3.01 3.88 -29.30
CA VAL A 475 3.36 2.47 -29.45
C VAL A 475 3.53 2.11 -30.91
N SER A 476 4.68 1.53 -31.25
CA SER A 476 5.04 1.11 -32.60
C SER A 476 5.74 -0.27 -32.58
N LEU A 477 6.24 -0.68 -33.74
CA LEU A 477 7.06 -1.87 -33.93
C LEU A 477 8.47 -1.45 -34.35
N MET A 478 9.47 -2.19 -33.87
CA MET A 478 10.88 -2.04 -34.22
C MET A 478 11.45 -3.37 -34.68
N PRO A 479 12.28 -3.45 -35.75
CA PRO A 479 12.89 -4.72 -36.13
C PRO A 479 13.75 -5.27 -35.00
N GLN A 480 13.61 -6.57 -34.71
CA GLN A 480 14.32 -7.18 -33.58
C GLN A 480 15.85 -7.11 -33.72
N THR A 481 16.37 -6.92 -34.94
CA THR A 481 17.80 -6.78 -35.24
C THR A 481 18.42 -5.48 -34.73
N PHE A 482 17.61 -4.47 -34.37
CA PHE A 482 18.10 -3.25 -33.74
C PHE A 482 18.09 -3.31 -32.21
N VAL A 483 17.63 -4.44 -31.64
CA VAL A 483 17.60 -4.67 -30.20
C VAL A 483 18.84 -5.48 -29.82
N HIS A 484 19.65 -4.93 -28.92
CA HIS A 484 20.88 -5.55 -28.43
C HIS A 484 20.64 -6.12 -27.03
N GLU A 485 19.93 -7.25 -26.95
CA GLU A 485 19.64 -7.92 -25.68
C GLU A 485 20.89 -8.61 -25.12
N THR A 486 21.19 -8.38 -23.84
CA THR A 486 22.31 -9.01 -23.13
C THR A 486 21.87 -9.63 -21.81
N ALA A 487 22.41 -10.80 -21.51
CA ALA A 487 22.25 -11.47 -20.23
C ALA A 487 23.57 -11.39 -19.45
N HIS A 488 23.57 -10.67 -18.32
CA HIS A 488 24.69 -10.60 -17.39
C HIS A 488 24.54 -11.72 -16.39
N LEU A 489 25.51 -12.64 -16.37
CA LEU A 489 25.51 -13.81 -15.51
C LEU A 489 26.15 -13.49 -14.14
N PRO A 490 25.85 -14.28 -13.10
CA PRO A 490 26.41 -14.05 -11.76
C PRO A 490 27.93 -14.14 -11.66
N ASP A 491 28.60 -14.81 -12.62
CA ASP A 491 30.06 -14.94 -12.65
C ASP A 491 30.76 -13.75 -13.35
N GLY A 492 29.99 -12.74 -13.78
CA GLY A 492 30.47 -11.57 -14.51
C GLY A 492 30.52 -11.76 -16.03
N THR A 493 30.18 -12.94 -16.55
CA THR A 493 30.06 -13.16 -17.99
C THR A 493 28.88 -12.37 -18.55
N ILE A 494 29.11 -11.65 -19.66
CA ILE A 494 28.05 -11.00 -20.42
C ILE A 494 27.81 -11.82 -21.68
N LEU A 495 26.59 -12.32 -21.85
CA LEU A 495 26.17 -13.07 -23.03
C LEU A 495 25.29 -12.20 -23.91
N ASP A 496 25.64 -12.11 -25.19
CA ASP A 496 24.75 -11.56 -26.20
C ASP A 496 23.60 -12.54 -26.45
N ILE A 497 22.37 -12.06 -26.35
CA ILE A 497 21.17 -12.83 -26.69
C ILE A 497 20.83 -12.50 -28.15
N PRO A 498 21.07 -13.41 -29.11
CA PRO A 498 20.84 -13.10 -30.51
C PRO A 498 19.35 -12.87 -30.78
N SER A 499 19.01 -12.01 -31.73
CA SER A 499 17.62 -11.91 -32.24
C SER A 499 17.18 -13.25 -32.87
N PRO A 500 15.88 -13.57 -32.88
CA PRO A 500 15.38 -14.79 -33.54
C PRO A 500 15.68 -14.72 -35.05
N THR A 501 16.22 -15.81 -35.58
CA THR A 501 16.58 -15.93 -37.01
C THR A 501 15.44 -16.49 -37.85
N ASN A 502 14.62 -17.36 -37.26
CA ASN A 502 13.44 -17.93 -37.90
C ASN A 502 12.19 -17.14 -37.51
N VAL A 503 11.93 -16.08 -38.26
CA VAL A 503 10.84 -15.14 -38.01
C VAL A 503 9.80 -15.16 -39.12
N ARG A 504 8.61 -14.66 -38.81
CA ARG A 504 7.53 -14.42 -39.77
C ARG A 504 7.07 -12.96 -39.70
N THR A 505 6.80 -12.35 -40.85
CA THR A 505 6.06 -11.08 -40.89
C THR A 505 4.57 -11.38 -40.75
N TYR A 506 3.93 -10.71 -39.79
CA TYR A 506 2.49 -10.78 -39.57
C TYR A 506 1.81 -9.51 -40.11
N GLU A 507 0.55 -9.65 -40.50
CA GLU A 507 -0.29 -8.48 -40.77
C GLU A 507 -0.45 -7.66 -39.50
N ARG A 508 -0.49 -6.34 -39.66
CA ARG A 508 -0.61 -5.40 -38.55
C ARG A 508 -1.97 -5.51 -37.87
N GLU A 509 -3.01 -5.67 -38.68
CA GLU A 509 -4.37 -5.90 -38.21
C GLU A 509 -4.65 -7.40 -38.15
N GLN A 510 -5.30 -7.83 -37.06
CA GLN A 510 -5.71 -9.21 -36.89
C GLN A 510 -7.06 -9.48 -37.59
N PRO A 511 -7.41 -10.76 -37.85
CA PRO A 511 -8.70 -11.10 -38.42
C PRO A 511 -9.86 -10.54 -37.59
N SER A 512 -10.75 -9.81 -38.26
CA SER A 512 -11.94 -9.20 -37.68
C SER A 512 -13.17 -9.67 -38.45
N TYR A 513 -14.13 -10.27 -37.75
CA TYR A 513 -15.34 -10.83 -38.36
C TYR A 513 -16.52 -10.88 -37.37
N ASP A 514 -17.71 -10.63 -37.89
CA ASP A 514 -18.96 -11.06 -37.26
C ASP A 514 -19.14 -12.57 -37.41
N THR A 515 -20.02 -13.15 -36.59
CA THR A 515 -20.19 -14.60 -36.56
C THR A 515 -20.57 -15.17 -37.93
N GLN A 516 -19.88 -16.23 -38.36
CA GLN A 516 -20.11 -16.84 -39.68
C GLN A 516 -21.41 -17.64 -39.75
N ASN A 517 -21.91 -18.09 -38.59
CA ASN A 517 -23.09 -18.95 -38.47
C ASN A 517 -24.07 -18.35 -37.45
N PRO A 518 -24.67 -17.17 -37.71
CA PRO A 518 -25.63 -16.57 -36.80
C PRO A 518 -26.91 -17.42 -36.77
N ILE A 519 -27.48 -17.58 -35.58
CA ILE A 519 -28.80 -18.20 -35.42
C ILE A 519 -29.89 -17.12 -35.38
N ASP A 520 -31.10 -17.48 -35.77
CA ASP A 520 -32.27 -16.64 -35.52
C ASP A 520 -32.51 -16.55 -34.01
N LEU A 521 -32.27 -15.38 -33.42
CA LEU A 521 -32.45 -15.18 -31.98
C LEU A 521 -33.89 -15.46 -31.52
N ALA A 522 -34.89 -15.27 -32.40
CA ALA A 522 -36.28 -15.59 -32.08
C ALA A 522 -36.54 -17.10 -31.94
N SER A 523 -35.68 -17.95 -32.52
CA SER A 523 -35.78 -19.41 -32.40
C SER A 523 -35.47 -19.92 -30.98
N LEU A 524 -34.87 -19.08 -30.13
CA LEU A 524 -34.51 -19.43 -28.75
C LEU A 524 -35.68 -19.33 -27.76
N GLY A 525 -36.85 -18.91 -28.23
CA GLY A 525 -38.07 -18.78 -27.44
C GLY A 525 -38.31 -17.35 -26.93
N PRO A 526 -39.23 -17.18 -25.95
CA PRO A 526 -39.57 -15.86 -25.43
C PRO A 526 -38.38 -15.23 -24.69
N THR A 527 -38.24 -13.91 -24.83
CA THR A 527 -37.18 -13.11 -24.23
C THR A 527 -37.71 -12.13 -23.18
N THR A 528 -36.82 -11.63 -22.34
CA THR A 528 -37.04 -10.51 -21.42
C THR A 528 -35.91 -9.50 -21.59
N LEU A 529 -36.26 -8.21 -21.70
CA LEU A 529 -35.29 -7.12 -21.67
C LEU A 529 -34.66 -7.01 -20.28
N ALA A 530 -33.37 -7.33 -20.16
CA ALA A 530 -32.64 -7.36 -18.89
C ALA A 530 -31.15 -7.03 -19.09
N PRO A 531 -30.40 -6.68 -18.02
CA PRO A 531 -28.96 -6.47 -18.09
C PRO A 531 -28.23 -7.70 -18.67
N LEU A 532 -27.39 -7.47 -19.69
CA LEU A 532 -26.57 -8.50 -20.34
C LEU A 532 -25.76 -9.32 -19.33
N GLY A 533 -25.27 -8.65 -18.28
CA GLY A 533 -24.42 -9.19 -17.23
C GLY A 533 -25.04 -10.29 -16.36
N TYR A 534 -26.37 -10.49 -16.43
CA TYR A 534 -27.04 -11.59 -15.72
C TYR A 534 -26.70 -12.96 -16.29
N VAL A 535 -26.32 -13.03 -17.56
CA VAL A 535 -25.92 -14.28 -18.23
C VAL A 535 -24.45 -14.23 -18.66
N VAL A 536 -23.99 -13.06 -19.08
CA VAL A 536 -22.67 -12.88 -19.69
C VAL A 536 -21.67 -12.35 -18.67
N MET A 537 -20.54 -13.03 -18.56
CA MET A 537 -19.35 -12.57 -17.85
C MET A 537 -18.38 -11.95 -18.84
N GLY A 538 -17.36 -11.28 -18.34
CA GLY A 538 -16.32 -10.76 -19.20
C GLY A 538 -15.18 -10.09 -18.45
N ARG A 539 -14.25 -9.57 -19.25
CA ARG A 539 -13.12 -8.76 -18.82
C ARG A 539 -12.80 -7.72 -19.88
N SER A 540 -12.32 -6.57 -19.44
CA SER A 540 -11.77 -5.54 -20.31
C SER A 540 -10.50 -4.95 -19.69
N GLY A 541 -9.67 -4.37 -20.54
CA GLY A 541 -8.37 -3.81 -20.17
C GLY A 541 -7.81 -2.92 -21.27
N ASP A 542 -6.75 -2.19 -20.95
CA ASP A 542 -6.03 -1.32 -21.87
C ASP A 542 -4.84 -2.02 -22.51
N LYS A 543 -4.54 -1.65 -23.75
CA LYS A 543 -3.21 -1.85 -24.32
C LYS A 543 -2.87 -0.62 -25.13
N SER A 544 -2.14 0.33 -24.54
CA SER A 544 -2.03 1.72 -25.01
C SER A 544 -3.38 2.42 -25.08
N SER A 545 -3.70 3.13 -26.16
CA SER A 545 -5.01 3.78 -26.28
C SER A 545 -6.13 2.81 -26.71
N ASN A 546 -5.81 1.55 -27.04
CA ASN A 546 -6.81 0.53 -27.30
C ASN A 546 -7.45 0.02 -26.01
N CYS A 547 -8.72 -0.37 -26.08
CA CYS A 547 -9.38 -1.11 -25.02
C CYS A 547 -9.90 -2.43 -25.57
N ASN A 548 -9.60 -3.52 -24.88
CA ASN A 548 -10.07 -4.85 -25.24
C ASN A 548 -11.29 -5.23 -24.38
N LEU A 549 -12.19 -6.06 -24.91
CA LEU A 549 -13.42 -6.49 -24.24
C LEU A 549 -13.73 -7.93 -24.63
N GLY A 550 -13.44 -8.87 -23.74
CA GLY A 550 -13.86 -10.26 -23.85
C GLY A 550 -15.14 -10.53 -23.06
N LEU A 551 -16.14 -11.11 -23.71
CA LEU A 551 -17.42 -11.47 -23.13
C LEU A 551 -17.68 -12.95 -23.36
N PHE A 552 -18.08 -13.69 -22.32
CA PHE A 552 -18.25 -15.14 -22.39
C PHE A 552 -19.39 -15.65 -21.51
N VAL A 553 -19.86 -16.86 -21.80
CA VAL A 553 -21.00 -17.51 -21.13
C VAL A 553 -20.60 -18.82 -20.45
N ARG A 554 -21.37 -19.20 -19.42
CA ARG A 554 -21.09 -20.38 -18.58
C ARG A 554 -21.47 -21.68 -19.28
N HIS A 555 -22.54 -21.66 -20.09
CA HIS A 555 -23.14 -22.86 -20.64
C HIS A 555 -23.03 -22.93 -22.18
N ASP A 556 -22.87 -24.13 -22.71
CA ASP A 556 -22.70 -24.36 -24.16
C ASP A 556 -23.89 -23.88 -25.00
N ASP A 557 -25.11 -23.98 -24.47
CA ASP A 557 -26.34 -23.60 -25.18
C ASP A 557 -26.62 -22.08 -25.17
N GLU A 558 -25.79 -21.31 -24.46
CA GLU A 558 -25.78 -19.84 -24.47
C GLU A 558 -24.80 -19.29 -25.52
N TRP A 559 -23.85 -20.10 -26.00
CA TRP A 559 -22.78 -19.67 -26.90
C TRP A 559 -23.32 -19.12 -28.23
N ASP A 560 -24.22 -19.87 -28.88
CA ASP A 560 -24.82 -19.46 -30.15
C ASP A 560 -25.65 -18.18 -30.01
N TRP A 561 -26.27 -17.96 -28.85
CA TRP A 561 -26.97 -16.71 -28.55
C TRP A 561 -25.98 -15.55 -28.44
N LEU A 562 -24.93 -15.69 -27.62
CA LEU A 562 -23.93 -14.65 -27.39
C LEU A 562 -23.29 -14.19 -28.70
N ARG A 563 -22.76 -15.14 -29.49
CA ARG A 563 -22.03 -14.82 -30.73
C ARG A 563 -22.92 -14.27 -31.84
N SER A 564 -24.20 -14.64 -31.86
CA SER A 564 -25.19 -14.10 -32.81
C SER A 564 -25.71 -12.72 -32.40
N LEU A 565 -25.85 -12.46 -31.10
CA LEU A 565 -26.29 -11.18 -30.57
C LEU A 565 -25.19 -10.12 -30.69
N LEU A 566 -23.99 -10.42 -30.21
CA LEU A 566 -22.89 -9.46 -30.10
C LEU A 566 -22.09 -9.37 -31.40
N SER A 567 -22.66 -8.67 -32.38
CA SER A 567 -21.95 -8.19 -33.56
C SER A 567 -21.20 -6.88 -33.28
N THR A 568 -20.30 -6.47 -34.18
CA THR A 568 -19.66 -5.15 -34.11
C THR A 568 -20.70 -4.03 -34.13
N SER A 569 -21.75 -4.15 -34.94
CA SER A 569 -22.85 -3.18 -34.97
C SER A 569 -23.62 -3.14 -33.65
N LYS A 570 -23.83 -4.30 -33.02
CA LYS A 570 -24.52 -4.34 -31.73
C LYS A 570 -23.68 -3.69 -30.64
N LEU A 571 -22.37 -3.92 -30.61
CA LEU A 571 -21.51 -3.27 -29.61
C LEU A 571 -21.55 -1.74 -29.73
N ARG A 572 -21.55 -1.20 -30.95
CA ARG A 572 -21.71 0.26 -31.18
C ARG A 572 -23.01 0.81 -30.61
N GLU A 573 -24.11 0.08 -30.80
CA GLU A 573 -25.40 0.43 -30.18
C GLU A 573 -25.30 0.45 -28.66
N LEU A 574 -24.64 -0.55 -28.05
CA LEU A 574 -24.48 -0.67 -26.60
C LEU A 574 -23.58 0.44 -26.01
N LEU A 575 -22.50 0.81 -26.71
CA LEU A 575 -21.61 1.93 -26.35
C LEU A 575 -22.36 3.27 -26.31
N GLY A 576 -23.34 3.46 -27.19
CA GLY A 576 -24.19 4.66 -27.20
C GLY A 576 -23.36 5.92 -27.44
N ARG A 577 -23.37 6.86 -26.49
CA ARG A 577 -22.62 8.13 -26.60
C ARG A 577 -21.11 7.96 -26.54
N ASP A 578 -20.63 6.80 -26.08
CA ASP A 578 -19.20 6.50 -25.98
C ASP A 578 -18.65 5.89 -27.28
N ASP A 579 -19.50 5.61 -28.28
CA ASP A 579 -19.02 5.28 -29.63
C ASP A 579 -18.52 6.55 -30.34
N VAL A 580 -17.20 6.65 -30.43
CA VAL A 580 -16.48 7.74 -31.12
C VAL A 580 -16.25 7.45 -32.62
N GLY A 581 -16.83 6.38 -33.16
CA GLY A 581 -16.72 6.02 -34.57
C GLY A 581 -15.36 5.44 -34.97
N ARG A 582 -14.52 5.07 -33.99
CA ARG A 582 -13.22 4.40 -34.21
C ARG A 582 -13.42 2.94 -34.62
N GLN A 583 -12.36 2.32 -35.14
CA GLN A 583 -12.38 0.91 -35.55
C GLN A 583 -12.65 0.00 -34.34
N ILE A 584 -13.46 -1.03 -34.55
CA ILE A 584 -13.76 -2.08 -33.57
C ILE A 584 -13.52 -3.40 -34.28
N ASP A 585 -12.55 -4.16 -33.80
CA ASP A 585 -12.28 -5.51 -34.29
C ASP A 585 -12.98 -6.54 -33.45
N ARG A 586 -13.39 -7.66 -34.05
CA ARG A 586 -14.14 -8.73 -33.39
C ARG A 586 -13.61 -10.11 -33.78
N CYS A 587 -13.44 -11.00 -32.80
CA CYS A 587 -13.15 -12.41 -33.02
C CYS A 587 -13.87 -13.32 -32.01
N GLU A 588 -13.80 -14.63 -32.22
CA GLU A 588 -14.46 -15.64 -31.39
C GLU A 588 -13.44 -16.65 -30.83
N PHE A 589 -13.67 -17.11 -29.60
CA PHE A 589 -12.91 -18.18 -28.95
C PHE A 589 -13.88 -19.30 -28.52
N PRO A 590 -14.18 -20.26 -29.41
CA PRO A 590 -15.28 -21.22 -29.20
C PRO A 590 -15.10 -22.11 -27.96
N ASN A 591 -13.88 -22.55 -27.69
CA ASN A 591 -13.58 -23.49 -26.59
C ASN A 591 -13.71 -22.87 -25.19
N ILE A 592 -13.81 -21.54 -25.10
CA ILE A 592 -14.14 -20.80 -23.87
C ILE A 592 -15.43 -19.98 -24.00
N ARG A 593 -16.17 -20.19 -25.11
CA ARG A 593 -17.46 -19.53 -25.42
C ARG A 593 -17.39 -18.01 -25.34
N ALA A 594 -16.32 -17.42 -25.85
CA ALA A 594 -16.08 -15.98 -25.77
C ALA A 594 -16.21 -15.27 -27.12
N VAL A 595 -16.82 -14.09 -27.11
CA VAL A 595 -16.72 -13.08 -28.15
C VAL A 595 -15.78 -11.99 -27.64
N HIS A 596 -14.79 -11.63 -28.43
CA HIS A 596 -13.80 -10.63 -28.05
C HIS A 596 -13.82 -9.45 -29.01
N PHE A 597 -13.71 -8.25 -28.45
CA PHE A 597 -13.64 -7.00 -29.18
C PHE A 597 -12.36 -6.24 -28.85
N LEU A 598 -11.77 -5.59 -29.86
CA LEU A 598 -10.71 -4.62 -29.67
C LEU A 598 -11.20 -3.26 -30.18
N LEU A 599 -11.44 -2.34 -29.26
CA LEU A 599 -11.84 -0.97 -29.58
C LEU A 599 -10.57 -0.15 -29.75
N LYS A 600 -10.26 0.22 -31.00
CA LYS A 600 -9.05 0.97 -31.32
C LYS A 600 -9.18 2.41 -30.84
N ASP A 601 -8.16 2.92 -30.16
CA ASP A 601 -8.08 4.32 -29.73
C ASP A 601 -9.28 4.77 -28.85
N HIS A 602 -9.83 3.85 -28.06
CA HIS A 602 -11.00 4.10 -27.20
C HIS A 602 -10.64 4.96 -25.98
N LEU A 603 -9.42 4.82 -25.46
CA LEU A 603 -8.96 5.50 -24.25
C LEU A 603 -8.31 6.86 -24.54
N ASP A 604 -8.79 7.55 -25.58
CA ASP A 604 -8.25 8.83 -26.06
C ASP A 604 -6.79 8.71 -26.49
N ARG A 605 -5.84 8.86 -25.57
CA ARG A 605 -4.39 8.75 -25.81
C ARG A 605 -3.66 7.84 -24.82
N GLY A 606 -4.41 7.04 -24.06
CA GLY A 606 -3.91 6.06 -23.09
C GLY A 606 -3.86 6.59 -21.65
N PHE A 607 -3.37 5.76 -20.72
CA PHE A 607 -3.49 5.98 -19.27
C PHE A 607 -3.08 7.38 -18.79
N ASN A 608 -1.92 7.88 -19.25
CA ASN A 608 -1.36 9.13 -18.74
C ASN A 608 -2.05 10.39 -19.27
N SER A 609 -2.64 10.32 -20.46
CA SER A 609 -3.13 11.48 -21.23
C SER A 609 -4.64 11.45 -21.47
N THR A 610 -5.33 10.40 -21.05
CA THR A 610 -6.78 10.28 -21.17
C THR A 610 -7.53 11.31 -20.34
N SER A 611 -8.58 11.84 -20.94
CA SER A 611 -9.50 12.79 -20.30
C SER A 611 -10.74 12.12 -19.71
N SER A 612 -10.84 10.78 -19.81
CA SER A 612 -11.94 9.94 -19.30
C SER A 612 -11.75 9.60 -17.81
N PHE A 613 -12.76 8.98 -17.18
CA PHE A 613 -12.62 8.35 -15.86
C PHE A 613 -11.98 6.96 -15.94
N ASP A 614 -12.28 6.21 -17.00
CA ASP A 614 -11.67 4.91 -17.25
C ASP A 614 -10.36 5.12 -18.01
N SER A 615 -9.26 5.06 -17.28
CA SER A 615 -7.91 5.17 -17.84
C SER A 615 -7.25 3.83 -18.17
N LEU A 616 -7.84 2.72 -17.69
CA LEU A 616 -7.33 1.36 -17.84
C LEU A 616 -8.25 0.47 -18.69
N GLY A 617 -9.32 1.03 -19.26
CA GLY A 617 -10.34 0.25 -19.96
C GLY A 617 -11.06 -0.79 -19.10
N LYS A 618 -10.90 -0.76 -17.77
CA LYS A 618 -11.41 -1.78 -16.85
C LYS A 618 -12.90 -1.63 -16.56
N ASN A 619 -13.47 -0.44 -16.78
CA ASN A 619 -14.90 -0.19 -16.57
C ASN A 619 -15.75 -0.63 -17.76
N LEU A 620 -15.17 -0.72 -18.96
CA LEU A 620 -15.89 -1.03 -20.19
C LEU A 620 -16.72 -2.32 -20.10
N CYS A 621 -16.15 -3.40 -19.52
CA CYS A 621 -16.88 -4.66 -19.35
C CYS A 621 -18.15 -4.49 -18.52
N GLU A 622 -18.05 -3.90 -17.33
CA GLU A 622 -19.20 -3.69 -16.44
C GLU A 622 -20.22 -2.71 -17.04
N TYR A 623 -19.75 -1.70 -17.77
CA TYR A 623 -20.60 -0.79 -18.53
C TYR A 623 -21.41 -1.53 -19.61
N ILE A 624 -20.79 -2.41 -20.38
CA ILE A 624 -21.50 -3.20 -21.40
C ILE A 624 -22.42 -4.24 -20.74
N ARG A 625 -22.00 -4.88 -19.64
CA ARG A 625 -22.80 -5.84 -18.88
C ARG A 625 -24.05 -5.20 -18.26
N CYS A 626 -24.04 -3.92 -17.92
CA CYS A 626 -25.22 -3.24 -17.38
C CYS A 626 -26.25 -2.82 -18.46
N LYS A 627 -25.88 -2.88 -19.75
CA LYS A 627 -26.80 -2.59 -20.85
C LYS A 627 -27.88 -3.65 -20.97
N HIS A 628 -29.08 -3.18 -21.29
CA HIS A 628 -30.23 -4.08 -21.43
C HIS A 628 -30.32 -4.64 -22.85
N VAL A 629 -30.51 -5.95 -22.96
CA VAL A 629 -30.73 -6.67 -24.21
C VAL A 629 -31.88 -7.67 -24.04
N GLU A 630 -32.42 -8.17 -25.15
CA GLU A 630 -33.38 -9.26 -25.13
C GLU A 630 -32.67 -10.58 -24.78
N ILE A 631 -32.94 -11.11 -23.58
CA ILE A 631 -32.34 -12.36 -23.08
C ILE A 631 -33.40 -13.47 -23.11
N PRO A 632 -33.15 -14.63 -23.75
CA PRO A 632 -34.04 -15.78 -23.70
C PRO A 632 -34.37 -16.18 -22.26
N ASN A 633 -35.65 -16.33 -21.94
CA ASN A 633 -36.11 -16.61 -20.58
C ASN A 633 -35.47 -17.88 -20.00
N ARG A 634 -35.22 -18.89 -20.85
CA ARG A 634 -34.54 -20.14 -20.47
C ARG A 634 -33.15 -19.95 -19.86
N PHE A 635 -32.46 -18.86 -20.19
CA PHE A 635 -31.15 -18.51 -19.61
C PHE A 635 -31.32 -17.75 -18.28
N LEU A 636 -32.27 -16.81 -18.23
CA LEU A 636 -32.62 -16.10 -17.00
C LEU A 636 -33.12 -17.05 -15.90
N ASP A 637 -33.94 -18.05 -16.25
CA ASP A 637 -34.51 -19.00 -15.29
C ASP A 637 -33.44 -19.87 -14.60
N ARG A 638 -32.21 -19.98 -15.15
CA ARG A 638 -31.09 -20.66 -14.48
C ARG A 638 -30.48 -19.85 -13.35
N GLY A 639 -30.62 -18.51 -13.39
CA GLY A 639 -30.15 -17.59 -12.36
C GLY A 639 -31.12 -17.38 -11.20
N GLU A 640 -32.04 -18.32 -10.93
CA GLU A 640 -33.23 -18.14 -10.09
C GLU A 640 -32.98 -17.72 -8.63
N TRP A 641 -31.75 -17.84 -8.10
CA TRP A 641 -31.39 -17.26 -6.80
C TRP A 641 -31.21 -15.73 -6.85
N GLU A 642 -30.53 -15.19 -7.86
CA GLU A 642 -30.31 -13.73 -8.00
C GLU A 642 -31.58 -12.98 -8.40
N ILE A 643 -32.46 -13.63 -9.17
CA ILE A 643 -33.68 -13.02 -9.69
C ILE A 643 -34.82 -13.03 -8.66
N ARG A 644 -34.81 -13.90 -7.64
CA ARG A 644 -35.86 -13.92 -6.61
C ARG A 644 -35.92 -12.64 -5.77
N GLU A 645 -34.78 -12.07 -5.39
CA GLU A 645 -34.77 -10.77 -4.68
C GLU A 645 -35.25 -9.63 -5.57
N ILE A 646 -34.88 -9.65 -6.85
CA ILE A 646 -35.29 -8.65 -7.83
C ILE A 646 -36.79 -8.76 -8.14
N LYS A 647 -37.34 -9.98 -8.29
CA LYS A 647 -38.79 -10.21 -8.43
C LYS A 647 -39.53 -9.76 -7.17
N ILE A 648 -38.99 -9.95 -5.96
CA ILE A 648 -39.59 -9.43 -4.73
C ILE A 648 -39.58 -7.89 -4.74
N HIS A 649 -38.48 -7.27 -5.15
CA HIS A 649 -38.34 -5.80 -5.17
C HIS A 649 -39.19 -5.14 -6.27
N LEU A 650 -39.25 -5.73 -7.47
CA LEU A 650 -40.11 -5.29 -8.58
C LEU A 650 -41.60 -5.55 -8.28
N MET A 651 -41.94 -6.67 -7.62
CA MET A 651 -43.31 -6.91 -7.16
C MET A 651 -43.72 -5.96 -6.04
N GLN A 652 -42.80 -5.57 -5.15
CA GLN A 652 -43.05 -4.55 -4.12
C GLN A 652 -43.22 -3.15 -4.73
N LYS A 653 -42.40 -2.74 -5.72
CA LYS A 653 -42.62 -1.50 -6.49
C LYS A 653 -43.98 -1.50 -7.20
N SER A 654 -44.36 -2.59 -7.87
CA SER A 654 -45.67 -2.69 -8.54
C SER A 654 -46.87 -2.74 -7.59
N ARG A 655 -46.66 -3.13 -6.32
CA ARG A 655 -47.69 -3.10 -5.26
C ARG A 655 -47.85 -1.71 -4.68
N VAL A 656 -46.75 -0.97 -4.50
CA VAL A 656 -46.78 0.43 -4.02
C VAL A 656 -47.40 1.35 -5.08
N ASP A 657 -47.15 1.13 -6.37
CA ASP A 657 -47.79 1.90 -7.45
C ASP A 657 -49.26 1.53 -7.70
N ARG A 658 -49.66 0.27 -7.44
CA ARG A 658 -51.08 -0.11 -7.43
C ARG A 658 -51.85 0.44 -6.23
N LEU A 659 -51.22 0.54 -5.07
CA LEU A 659 -51.83 1.13 -3.87
C LEU A 659 -51.91 2.66 -3.92
N ARG A 660 -51.14 3.34 -4.78
CA ARG A 660 -51.24 4.80 -5.01
C ARG A 660 -52.27 5.22 -6.06
N ARG A 661 -52.86 4.28 -6.82
CA ARG A 661 -53.86 4.57 -7.87
C ARG A 661 -55.29 4.10 -7.56
N SER A 662 -55.55 3.48 -6.41
CA SER A 662 -56.90 3.18 -5.93
C SER A 662 -57.08 3.70 -4.51
N ASP A 663 -57.51 4.96 -4.38
CA ASP A 663 -58.43 5.43 -3.33
C ASP A 663 -58.73 6.92 -3.53
N LYS A 664 -59.51 7.19 -4.58
CA LYS A 664 -60.45 8.31 -4.62
C LYS A 664 -61.85 7.74 -4.63
N LEU A 665 -62.36 7.29 -3.48
CA LEU A 665 -63.79 7.33 -3.13
C LEU A 665 -63.99 6.84 -1.69
N HIS A 666 -64.77 7.60 -0.91
CA HIS A 666 -65.42 7.23 0.36
C HIS A 666 -64.62 7.44 1.67
N VAL A 667 -64.53 8.71 2.06
CA VAL A 667 -64.41 9.13 3.47
C VAL A 667 -65.82 9.31 4.04
N ALA A 668 -66.32 8.31 4.77
CA ALA A 668 -67.28 8.44 5.88
C ALA A 668 -67.56 7.05 6.48
N ASN A 669 -67.49 6.95 7.81
CA ASN A 669 -67.94 5.82 8.65
C ASN A 669 -66.99 4.64 8.94
N TRP A 670 -65.78 4.88 9.42
CA TRP A 670 -65.02 3.81 10.12
C TRP A 670 -64.07 4.32 11.22
N LEU A 671 -64.59 5.19 12.10
CA LEU A 671 -63.83 5.68 13.28
C LEU A 671 -64.68 5.68 14.58
N ASN A 672 -65.75 4.89 14.63
CA ASN A 672 -66.67 4.85 15.77
C ASN A 672 -66.98 3.44 16.29
N TRP A 673 -66.15 2.43 15.98
CA TRP A 673 -66.50 1.03 16.28
C TRP A 673 -65.45 0.18 17.03
N LEU A 674 -64.35 0.71 17.56
CA LEU A 674 -63.51 -0.08 18.48
C LEU A 674 -62.82 0.77 19.55
N MET A 675 -63.65 1.48 20.32
CA MET A 675 -63.41 1.70 21.74
C MET A 675 -64.54 0.96 22.46
N VAL A 676 -64.21 0.24 23.54
CA VAL A 676 -65.08 -0.53 24.47
C VAL A 676 -65.10 -2.06 24.24
N ARG A 677 -64.15 -2.79 24.86
CA ARG A 677 -64.40 -3.84 25.88
C ARG A 677 -63.15 -4.60 26.35
N CYS A 678 -63.10 -4.83 27.67
CA CYS A 678 -62.33 -5.81 28.47
C CYS A 678 -60.83 -5.50 28.68
N GLU A 679 -60.41 -4.95 29.82
CA GLU A 679 -60.23 -5.56 31.18
C GLU A 679 -58.98 -6.45 31.33
N VAL A 680 -58.03 -5.92 32.13
CA VAL A 680 -57.16 -6.55 33.16
C VAL A 680 -55.66 -6.14 33.03
N LYS A 681 -55.02 -6.07 34.20
CA LYS A 681 -53.96 -5.17 34.69
C LYS A 681 -52.51 -5.65 34.49
N PRO A 682 -51.53 -4.74 34.71
CA PRO A 682 -50.10 -4.88 34.46
C PRO A 682 -49.32 -5.36 35.69
N ASP A 683 -48.10 -5.86 35.49
CA ASP A 683 -46.98 -5.78 36.43
C ASP A 683 -45.70 -6.23 35.68
N GLU A 684 -44.76 -5.30 35.42
CA GLU A 684 -43.37 -5.38 35.89
C GLU A 684 -42.44 -4.35 35.22
N PHE A 685 -41.85 -3.54 36.11
CA PHE A 685 -40.61 -2.77 36.04
C PHE A 685 -40.53 -1.40 35.32
N GLU A 686 -40.63 -0.37 36.17
CA GLU A 686 -40.03 0.96 36.05
C GLU A 686 -38.55 0.93 35.65
N LEU A 687 -38.12 1.90 34.84
CA LEU A 687 -37.02 2.78 35.22
C LEU A 687 -37.18 4.17 34.61
N ARG A 688 -37.02 5.16 35.48
CA ARG A 688 -37.37 6.57 35.32
C ARG A 688 -36.34 7.37 34.53
N PHE A 689 -36.89 8.31 33.78
CA PHE A 689 -36.31 9.55 33.25
C PHE A 689 -35.59 10.41 34.31
N VAL A 690 -34.56 11.16 33.88
CA VAL A 690 -34.38 12.63 33.81
C VAL A 690 -32.95 12.86 33.31
N GLY A 691 -32.55 13.70 32.33
CA GLY A 691 -33.14 14.73 31.49
C GLY A 691 -31.97 15.53 30.88
N GLY A 692 -32.11 16.07 29.66
CA GLY A 692 -31.11 16.98 29.09
C GLY A 692 -31.11 17.09 27.56
N PHE A 693 -31.96 17.95 27.01
CA PHE A 693 -31.86 18.41 25.62
C PHE A 693 -30.67 19.37 25.47
N ARG A 694 -29.77 19.11 24.49
CA ARG A 694 -29.19 20.11 23.57
C ARG A 694 -28.31 19.45 22.47
N THR A 695 -28.82 19.55 21.24
CA THR A 695 -28.12 19.79 19.96
C THR A 695 -26.80 19.06 19.63
N ALA A 696 -26.84 18.11 18.70
CA ALA A 696 -26.17 18.16 17.39
C ALA A 696 -26.42 16.84 16.65
N ALA A 697 -26.86 16.93 15.39
CA ALA A 697 -26.89 15.78 14.50
C ALA A 697 -25.45 15.55 14.02
N THR A 698 -24.83 14.46 14.46
CA THR A 698 -23.56 13.97 13.92
C THR A 698 -23.86 12.63 13.26
N ALA A 699 -23.78 12.57 11.93
CA ALA A 699 -23.69 11.30 11.23
C ALA A 699 -22.41 10.61 11.74
N LEU A 700 -22.57 9.44 12.37
CA LEU A 700 -21.45 8.60 12.79
C LEU A 700 -20.80 8.02 11.53
N THR A 701 -19.76 8.68 11.04
CA THR A 701 -18.78 8.03 10.16
C THR A 701 -18.13 6.89 10.94
N MET A 702 -18.25 5.66 10.44
CA MET A 702 -17.55 4.53 11.04
C MET A 702 -16.06 4.62 10.68
N SER A 703 -15.18 4.50 11.66
CA SER A 703 -13.74 4.42 11.42
C SER A 703 -13.39 3.08 10.77
N HIS A 704 -12.48 3.10 9.79
CA HIS A 704 -11.96 1.91 9.11
C HIS A 704 -10.63 1.41 9.71
N ILE A 705 -10.19 2.01 10.81
CA ILE A 705 -8.95 1.66 11.51
C ILE A 705 -9.05 0.25 12.09
N THR A 706 -8.02 -0.55 11.83
CA THR A 706 -7.87 -1.88 12.44
C THR A 706 -6.82 -1.84 13.54
N VAL A 707 -7.13 -2.45 14.69
CA VAL A 707 -6.24 -2.52 15.86
C VAL A 707 -5.96 -3.98 16.16
N GLU A 708 -4.71 -4.40 15.98
CA GLU A 708 -4.27 -5.77 16.23
C GLU A 708 -3.29 -5.80 17.39
N ARG A 709 -3.50 -6.70 18.35
CA ARG A 709 -2.55 -6.84 19.47
C ARG A 709 -1.18 -7.27 18.93
N LEU A 710 -0.13 -6.69 19.51
CA LEU A 710 1.24 -7.05 19.18
C LEU A 710 1.46 -8.55 19.41
N GLN A 711 1.97 -9.24 18.39
CA GLN A 711 2.34 -10.64 18.48
C GLN A 711 3.69 -10.76 19.19
N VAL A 712 3.72 -11.49 20.29
CA VAL A 712 4.93 -11.77 21.08
C VAL A 712 5.08 -13.28 21.24
N PRO A 713 6.30 -13.82 21.35
CA PRO A 713 6.50 -15.25 21.59
C PRO A 713 5.74 -15.73 22.83
N GLU A 714 5.26 -16.98 22.84
CA GLU A 714 4.52 -17.54 23.99
C GLU A 714 5.32 -17.51 25.30
N SER A 715 6.65 -17.52 25.21
CA SER A 715 7.57 -17.39 26.34
C SER A 715 7.69 -15.96 26.89
N SER A 716 7.08 -14.98 26.24
CA SER A 716 7.11 -13.57 26.62
C SER A 716 6.04 -13.24 27.67
N GLY A 717 6.42 -12.45 28.68
CA GLY A 717 5.49 -11.86 29.66
C GLY A 717 4.81 -10.58 29.16
N ILE A 718 5.15 -10.11 27.96
CA ILE A 718 4.61 -8.88 27.38
C ILE A 718 3.11 -9.06 27.09
N ASN A 719 2.29 -8.22 27.72
CA ASN A 719 0.83 -8.25 27.58
C ASN A 719 0.22 -6.96 27.01
N PHE A 720 1.07 -6.07 26.51
CA PHE A 720 0.73 -4.74 25.98
C PHE A 720 1.33 -4.59 24.57
N GLY A 721 0.94 -3.54 23.86
CA GLY A 721 1.30 -3.31 22.46
C GLY A 721 0.16 -3.64 21.50
N ALA A 722 -0.02 -2.81 20.49
CA ALA A 722 -0.87 -3.08 19.33
C ALA A 722 -0.31 -2.41 18.06
N THR A 723 -0.56 -3.02 16.91
CA THR A 723 -0.35 -2.41 15.60
C THR A 723 -1.67 -1.80 15.15
N ILE A 724 -1.61 -0.58 14.60
CA ILE A 724 -2.75 0.09 13.99
C ILE A 724 -2.49 0.22 12.48
N THR A 725 -3.43 -0.25 11.67
CA THR A 725 -3.40 -0.20 10.20
C THR A 725 -4.64 0.52 9.66
N ASN A 726 -4.61 0.86 8.36
CA ASN A 726 -5.68 1.59 7.66
C ASN A 726 -5.97 2.97 8.28
N VAL A 727 -4.90 3.71 8.59
CA VAL A 727 -4.96 5.03 9.21
C VAL A 727 -4.04 6.00 8.49
N ASP A 728 -4.60 7.16 8.14
CA ASP A 728 -3.85 8.31 7.64
C ASP A 728 -3.70 9.32 8.77
N ILE A 729 -2.51 9.38 9.37
CA ILE A 729 -2.22 10.32 10.48
C ILE A 729 -2.27 11.78 10.00
N GLU A 730 -2.02 12.04 8.71
CA GLU A 730 -2.07 13.38 8.14
C GLU A 730 -3.50 13.93 8.11
N HIS A 731 -4.50 13.06 7.98
CA HIS A 731 -5.92 13.42 7.81
C HIS A 731 -6.86 12.68 8.77
N LEU A 732 -6.55 12.68 10.07
CA LEU A 732 -7.37 11.98 11.09
C LEU A 732 -8.75 12.59 11.31
N THR A 733 -9.79 11.77 11.21
CA THR A 733 -11.15 12.14 11.65
C THR A 733 -11.30 12.03 13.18
N ASP A 734 -12.43 12.50 13.72
CA ASP A 734 -12.75 12.31 15.14
C ASP A 734 -13.01 10.85 15.50
N ALA A 735 -13.67 10.09 14.61
CA ALA A 735 -13.92 8.67 14.79
C ALA A 735 -12.62 7.87 14.83
N ASP A 736 -11.68 8.19 13.95
CA ASP A 736 -10.35 7.58 13.91
C ASP A 736 -9.57 7.84 15.19
N PHE A 737 -9.58 9.10 15.66
CA PHE A 737 -8.94 9.44 16.92
C PHE A 737 -9.56 8.73 18.12
N ASP A 738 -10.88 8.54 18.16
CA ASP A 738 -11.52 7.80 19.25
C ASP A 738 -11.07 6.33 19.30
N VAL A 739 -10.89 5.68 18.14
CA VAL A 739 -10.30 4.34 18.04
C VAL A 739 -8.85 4.34 18.53
N ILE A 740 -8.02 5.27 18.03
CA ILE A 740 -6.61 5.41 18.44
C ILE A 740 -6.51 5.68 19.94
N ARG A 741 -7.36 6.54 20.49
CA ARG A 741 -7.40 6.88 21.91
C ARG A 741 -7.71 5.64 22.74
N LYS A 742 -8.76 4.90 22.38
CA LYS A 742 -9.13 3.66 23.07
C LYS A 742 -8.01 2.61 22.97
N ALA A 743 -7.41 2.47 21.79
CA ALA A 743 -6.29 1.56 21.56
C ALA A 743 -5.08 1.93 22.43
N LEU A 744 -4.69 3.21 22.48
CA LEU A 744 -3.57 3.69 23.29
C LEU A 744 -3.77 3.38 24.77
N PHE A 745 -4.94 3.68 25.35
CA PHE A 745 -5.16 3.42 26.77
C PHE A 745 -5.35 1.93 27.10
N THR A 746 -5.73 1.10 26.12
CA THR A 746 -5.90 -0.35 26.31
C THR A 746 -4.58 -1.10 26.14
N HIS A 747 -3.83 -0.76 25.09
CA HIS A 747 -2.61 -1.46 24.67
C HIS A 747 -1.34 -0.73 25.07
N GLN A 748 -1.41 0.50 25.59
CA GLN A 748 -0.33 1.30 26.18
C GLN A 748 0.74 1.80 25.18
N VAL A 749 1.11 0.98 24.21
CA VAL A 749 1.98 1.32 23.08
C VAL A 749 1.24 0.93 21.81
N VAL A 750 1.11 1.84 20.86
CA VAL A 750 0.51 1.58 19.55
C VAL A 750 1.48 1.96 18.44
N ILE A 751 1.59 1.09 17.44
CA ILE A 751 2.57 1.18 16.37
C ILE A 751 1.82 1.35 15.06
N PHE A 752 2.13 2.42 14.35
CA PHE A 752 1.62 2.70 13.03
C PHE A 752 2.75 2.44 12.03
N LYS A 753 2.54 1.47 11.15
CA LYS A 753 3.52 1.09 10.11
C LYS A 753 3.39 2.01 8.89
N ILE A 754 4.49 2.25 8.18
CA ILE A 754 4.55 2.95 6.89
C ILE A 754 4.00 4.40 6.97
N GLN A 755 4.53 5.19 7.90
CA GLN A 755 4.12 6.58 8.17
C GLN A 755 5.23 7.60 7.88
N SER A 756 6.12 7.29 6.94
CA SER A 756 7.26 8.17 6.57
C SER A 756 6.82 9.54 6.04
N ALA A 757 5.63 9.64 5.46
CA ALA A 757 5.06 10.87 4.90
C ALA A 757 4.41 11.80 5.92
N VAL A 758 4.20 11.38 7.18
CA VAL A 758 3.53 12.19 8.21
C VAL A 758 4.28 13.52 8.40
N SER A 759 3.59 14.65 8.37
CA SER A 759 4.22 15.94 8.59
C SER A 759 4.50 16.17 10.09
N PRO A 760 5.49 17.01 10.46
CA PRO A 760 5.68 17.41 11.86
C PRO A 760 4.42 18.03 12.46
N LYS A 761 3.63 18.71 11.63
CA LYS A 761 2.35 19.30 12.02
C LYS A 761 1.35 18.21 12.44
N ALA A 762 1.14 17.19 11.61
CA ALA A 762 0.23 16.10 11.92
C ALA A 762 0.68 15.30 13.16
N GLN A 763 1.99 15.05 13.30
CA GLN A 763 2.55 14.44 14.51
C GLN A 763 2.21 15.24 15.77
N PHE A 764 2.39 16.56 15.73
CA PHE A 764 2.04 17.46 16.82
C PHE A 764 0.53 17.45 17.11
N GLU A 765 -0.30 17.53 16.07
CA GLU A 765 -1.76 17.54 16.20
C GLU A 765 -2.28 16.27 16.86
N LEU A 766 -1.88 15.08 16.40
CA LEU A 766 -2.25 13.80 17.03
C LEU A 766 -1.83 13.77 18.51
N THR A 767 -0.59 14.17 18.81
CA THR A 767 -0.07 14.19 20.19
C THR A 767 -0.90 15.13 21.08
N ARG A 768 -1.26 16.32 20.57
CA ARG A 768 -2.05 17.33 21.29
C ARG A 768 -3.48 16.88 21.55
N ARG A 769 -4.08 16.05 20.70
CA ARG A 769 -5.49 15.62 20.87
C ARG A 769 -5.74 14.84 22.16
N PHE A 770 -4.70 14.25 22.78
CA PHE A 770 -4.81 13.61 24.10
C PHE A 770 -4.93 14.60 25.26
N ASP A 771 -4.50 15.84 25.07
CA ASP A 771 -4.69 16.96 25.99
C ASP A 771 -4.73 18.29 25.21
N PRO A 772 -5.91 18.68 24.67
CA PRO A 772 -6.02 19.82 23.75
C PRO A 772 -5.60 21.17 24.34
N ALA A 773 -5.57 21.30 25.67
CA ALA A 773 -5.13 22.50 26.38
C ALA A 773 -3.60 22.62 26.48
N GLY A 774 -2.87 21.53 26.23
CA GLY A 774 -1.42 21.52 26.16
C GLY A 774 -0.90 22.24 24.89
N THR A 775 0.02 23.18 25.05
CA THR A 775 0.58 23.97 23.94
C THR A 775 2.10 24.05 23.93
N SER A 776 2.76 23.65 25.02
CA SER A 776 4.20 23.74 25.21
C SER A 776 4.86 22.37 25.26
N TYR A 777 6.15 22.32 24.88
CA TYR A 777 6.97 21.11 24.95
C TYR A 777 7.05 20.58 26.40
N GLY A 778 7.06 19.25 26.56
CA GLY A 778 6.95 18.56 27.85
C GLY A 778 8.01 18.91 28.91
N HIS A 779 9.18 19.40 28.49
CA HIS A 779 10.25 19.84 29.40
C HIS A 779 10.42 21.37 29.49
N GLY A 780 9.56 22.16 28.80
CA GLY A 780 9.69 23.61 28.76
C GLY A 780 11.00 24.10 28.12
N LYS A 781 11.44 25.32 28.48
CA LYS A 781 12.77 25.84 28.11
C LYS A 781 13.79 25.41 29.17
N THR A 782 14.85 24.71 28.77
CA THR A 782 15.92 24.30 29.69
C THR A 782 16.62 25.53 30.28
N ILE A 783 16.43 25.77 31.58
CA ILE A 783 17.21 26.74 32.35
C ILE A 783 18.62 26.17 32.51
N ASP A 784 19.64 26.94 32.15
CA ASP A 784 21.05 26.56 32.25
C ASP A 784 21.39 25.22 31.56
N ALA A 785 21.18 25.17 30.24
CA ALA A 785 21.42 23.99 29.40
C ALA A 785 22.84 23.41 29.49
N LYS A 786 23.83 24.16 30.00
CA LYS A 786 25.21 23.67 30.19
C LYS A 786 25.38 22.78 31.43
N ARG A 787 24.52 22.95 32.45
CA ARG A 787 24.57 22.18 33.72
C ARG A 787 23.50 21.09 33.80
N SER A 788 22.56 21.05 32.85
CA SER A 788 21.50 20.03 32.78
C SER A 788 21.98 18.77 32.07
N ILE A 789 21.53 17.60 32.52
CA ILE A 789 21.74 16.34 31.78
C ILE A 789 20.80 16.15 30.59
N LEU A 790 19.79 17.01 30.45
CA LEU A 790 19.00 17.07 29.22
C LEU A 790 19.90 17.65 28.12
N HIS A 791 20.06 16.92 27.03
CA HIS A 791 21.09 17.15 26.02
C HIS A 791 21.21 18.63 25.58
N PRO A 792 22.42 19.21 25.53
CA PRO A 792 22.65 20.57 25.06
C PRO A 792 22.39 20.76 23.55
N ASP A 793 22.16 19.68 22.80
CA ASP A 793 22.07 19.65 21.34
C ASP A 793 20.66 19.39 20.77
N LEU A 794 19.60 19.44 21.59
CA LEU A 794 18.22 19.19 21.13
C LEU A 794 17.87 20.11 19.95
N LYS A 795 17.69 19.51 18.78
CA LYS A 795 17.28 20.21 17.56
C LYS A 795 15.76 20.15 17.47
N THR A 796 15.12 21.27 17.15
CA THR A 796 13.68 21.33 16.91
C THR A 796 13.43 21.57 15.42
N VAL A 797 12.31 21.07 14.92
CA VAL A 797 11.87 21.37 13.55
C VAL A 797 11.51 22.86 13.47
N PRO A 798 12.20 23.70 12.67
CA PRO A 798 12.02 25.15 12.68
C PRO A 798 10.59 25.62 12.43
N HIS A 799 9.84 24.94 11.55
CA HIS A 799 8.44 25.28 11.25
C HIS A 799 7.43 24.58 12.17
N GLN A 800 7.87 23.67 13.05
CA GLN A 800 7.03 23.01 14.05
C GLN A 800 7.84 22.68 15.33
N PRO A 801 8.17 23.68 16.18
CA PRO A 801 9.14 23.52 17.26
C PRO A 801 8.77 22.53 18.37
N GLN A 802 7.51 22.10 18.44
CA GLN A 802 7.02 21.06 19.35
C GLN A 802 7.52 19.65 18.97
N VAL A 803 8.01 19.50 17.73
CA VAL A 803 8.63 18.27 17.24
C VAL A 803 10.15 18.42 17.28
N GLN A 804 10.79 17.52 18.00
CA GLN A 804 12.23 17.46 18.19
C GLN A 804 12.87 16.43 17.27
N ILE A 805 14.11 16.68 16.87
CA ILE A 805 14.93 15.76 16.10
C ILE A 805 15.95 15.14 17.05
N ILE A 806 15.91 13.82 17.18
CA ILE A 806 16.78 13.03 18.05
C ILE A 806 17.45 11.91 17.25
N GLY A 807 18.62 11.44 17.69
CA GLY A 807 19.33 10.40 16.95
C GLY A 807 20.84 10.33 17.16
N ASN A 808 21.54 9.80 16.15
CA ASN A 808 22.99 9.64 16.11
C ASN A 808 23.52 9.98 14.71
N GLY A 809 24.77 10.45 14.64
CA GLY A 809 25.49 10.59 13.37
C GLY A 809 25.25 11.92 12.67
N PHE A 810 25.93 12.11 11.53
CA PHE A 810 25.86 13.33 10.73
C PHE A 810 24.63 13.31 9.80
N VAL A 811 23.95 14.45 9.69
CA VAL A 811 22.78 14.66 8.82
C VAL A 811 23.02 15.93 8.00
N SER A 812 23.03 15.78 6.67
CA SER A 812 23.28 16.88 5.73
C SER A 812 22.14 17.88 5.68
N GLU A 813 20.90 17.41 5.56
CA GLU A 813 19.71 18.26 5.59
C GLU A 813 18.48 17.46 6.04
N TYR A 814 17.67 18.04 6.93
CA TYR A 814 16.37 17.49 7.31
C TYR A 814 15.47 18.57 7.92
N GLU A 815 14.23 18.68 7.43
CA GLU A 815 13.20 19.63 7.94
C GLU A 815 13.71 21.09 8.06
N GLY A 816 14.54 21.52 7.11
CA GLY A 816 15.13 22.88 7.10
C GLY A 816 16.35 23.08 8.00
N LEU A 817 16.81 22.06 8.73
CA LEU A 817 18.12 22.05 9.39
C LEU A 817 19.17 21.52 8.42
N LYS A 818 20.36 22.13 8.42
CA LYS A 818 21.48 21.77 7.55
C LYS A 818 22.74 21.47 8.37
N ASP A 819 23.53 20.53 7.88
CA ASP A 819 24.87 20.17 8.35
C ASP A 819 24.98 20.03 9.88
N PHE A 820 24.13 19.17 10.46
CA PHE A 820 24.08 18.96 11.91
C PHE A 820 24.40 17.52 12.28
N ARG A 821 25.01 17.34 13.47
CA ARG A 821 25.32 16.03 14.04
C ARG A 821 24.42 15.76 15.22
N LEU A 822 23.76 14.60 15.21
CA LEU A 822 23.00 14.07 16.33
C LEU A 822 23.90 13.18 17.18
N LYS A 823 23.64 13.13 18.48
CA LYS A 823 24.42 12.35 19.44
C LYS A 823 23.51 11.47 20.27
N HIS A 824 23.65 10.16 20.10
CA HIS A 824 22.91 9.22 20.92
C HIS A 824 23.46 9.17 22.35
N PRO A 825 22.61 9.08 23.37
CA PRO A 825 23.06 8.86 24.74
C PRO A 825 23.78 7.51 24.86
N HIS A 826 24.96 7.50 25.49
CA HIS A 826 25.79 6.31 25.60
C HIS A 826 25.94 5.90 27.07
N HIS A 827 25.85 4.61 27.38
CA HIS A 827 25.89 4.12 28.77
C HIS A 827 27.15 4.56 29.53
N LYS A 828 28.29 4.65 28.83
CA LYS A 828 29.58 5.15 29.37
C LYS A 828 29.51 6.55 29.99
N THR A 829 28.54 7.39 29.62
CA THR A 829 28.46 8.78 30.12
C THR A 829 27.64 8.90 31.40
N PHE A 830 26.69 8.01 31.64
CA PHE A 830 25.70 8.16 32.70
C PHE A 830 25.74 7.06 33.77
N HIS A 831 26.26 5.88 33.48
CA HIS A 831 26.27 4.74 34.42
C HIS A 831 27.49 4.77 35.35
N ALA A 832 27.35 4.17 36.53
CA ALA A 832 28.45 4.08 37.51
C ALA A 832 29.55 3.10 37.09
N THR A 833 29.17 2.12 36.27
CA THR A 833 30.08 1.17 35.61
C THR A 833 29.87 1.23 34.11
N SER A 834 30.89 0.85 33.34
CA SER A 834 30.85 0.83 31.88
C SER A 834 31.17 -0.56 31.36
N ILE A 835 30.62 -0.89 30.19
CA ILE A 835 31.06 -2.06 29.44
C ILE A 835 32.50 -1.80 28.96
N PRO A 836 33.40 -2.81 28.99
CA PRO A 836 34.75 -2.69 28.45
C PRO A 836 34.76 -2.18 27.01
N ALA A 837 35.83 -1.49 26.59
CA ALA A 837 35.87 -0.84 25.28
C ALA A 837 35.90 -1.86 24.13
N GLU A 838 36.45 -3.03 24.37
CA GLU A 838 36.52 -4.17 23.46
C GLU A 838 35.17 -4.86 23.22
N ASP A 839 34.26 -4.77 24.19
CA ASP A 839 32.89 -5.31 24.14
C ASP A 839 31.88 -4.23 23.70
N ASP A 840 32.33 -2.97 23.62
CA ASP A 840 31.53 -1.83 23.19
C ASP A 840 31.20 -1.99 21.71
N LEU A 841 29.93 -1.82 21.35
CA LEU A 841 29.27 -2.23 20.10
C LEU A 841 28.58 -3.59 20.16
N ASP A 842 29.11 -4.62 20.80
CA ASP A 842 28.37 -5.91 20.90
C ASP A 842 27.43 -5.93 22.11
N PHE A 843 27.84 -5.24 23.17
CA PHE A 843 27.08 -5.12 24.41
C PHE A 843 26.71 -3.68 24.71
N THR A 844 25.53 -3.49 25.30
CA THR A 844 25.00 -2.18 25.68
C THR A 844 24.20 -2.26 26.98
N ARG A 845 23.60 -1.14 27.39
CA ARG A 845 22.74 -1.02 28.57
C ARG A 845 21.54 -0.16 28.25
N PHE A 846 20.44 -0.34 28.98
CA PHE A 846 19.37 0.64 29.02
C PHE A 846 19.95 1.97 29.50
N TYR A 847 19.83 3.03 28.69
CA TYR A 847 20.42 4.31 29.04
C TYR A 847 19.80 4.87 30.34
N ARG A 848 18.47 4.93 30.39
CA ARG A 848 17.72 5.41 31.56
C ARG A 848 16.25 5.03 31.41
N TRP A 849 15.75 4.22 32.33
CA TRP A 849 14.30 4.01 32.45
C TRP A 849 13.64 5.27 33.00
N HIS A 850 12.68 5.82 32.25
CA HIS A 850 12.03 7.08 32.60
C HIS A 850 10.61 7.21 32.04
N ILE A 851 9.96 8.27 32.51
CA ILE A 851 8.74 8.88 31.98
C ILE A 851 9.16 10.21 31.36
N ASP A 852 8.63 10.59 30.21
CA ASP A 852 8.84 11.94 29.68
C ASP A 852 8.15 12.93 30.59
N ALA A 853 8.89 13.80 31.29
CA ALA A 853 8.33 14.80 32.19
C ALA A 853 9.39 15.82 32.63
N ALA A 854 9.01 17.10 32.81
CA ALA A 854 9.89 18.07 33.46
C ALA A 854 10.17 17.73 34.95
N LEU A 855 9.17 17.12 35.62
CA LEU A 855 9.16 16.79 37.05
C LEU A 855 9.35 18.00 37.99
N TYR A 856 9.25 19.21 37.43
CA TYR A 856 9.32 20.48 38.13
C TYR A 856 8.49 21.51 37.35
N GLY A 857 7.40 22.01 37.95
CA GLY A 857 6.52 23.05 37.39
C GLY A 857 5.60 22.65 36.23
N LEU A 858 5.85 21.56 35.50
CA LEU A 858 5.02 21.10 34.36
C LEU A 858 4.51 19.68 34.54
N ALA A 859 3.20 19.47 34.37
CA ALA A 859 2.60 18.16 34.53
C ALA A 859 3.12 17.16 33.46
N PRO A 860 3.34 15.88 33.82
CA PRO A 860 3.78 14.86 32.88
C PRO A 860 2.85 14.73 31.66
N PRO A 861 3.39 14.76 30.41
CA PRO A 861 2.66 14.45 29.18
C PRO A 861 1.76 13.22 29.28
N VAL A 862 0.60 13.27 28.62
CA VAL A 862 -0.33 12.12 28.55
C VAL A 862 0.18 11.04 27.59
N ALA A 863 0.68 11.47 26.44
CA ALA A 863 1.18 10.62 25.36
C ALA A 863 2.42 11.25 24.71
N THR A 864 3.26 10.38 24.14
CA THR A 864 4.44 10.76 23.35
C THR A 864 4.38 10.05 22.01
N THR A 865 4.78 10.74 20.94
CA THR A 865 4.96 10.15 19.61
C THR A 865 6.43 10.16 19.20
N LEU A 866 6.84 9.08 18.55
CA LEU A 866 8.15 8.89 17.95
C LEU A 866 7.97 8.43 16.51
N LEU A 867 8.64 9.06 15.56
CA LEU A 867 8.71 8.58 14.19
C LEU A 867 10.16 8.28 13.82
N ALA A 868 10.39 7.06 13.32
CA ALA A 868 11.62 6.65 12.68
C ALA A 868 11.74 7.27 11.28
N VAL A 869 12.74 8.13 11.07
CA VAL A 869 13.05 8.73 9.77
C VAL A 869 14.18 7.96 9.10
N LYS A 870 15.23 7.66 9.88
CA LYS A 870 16.36 6.85 9.46
C LYS A 870 16.75 5.92 10.61
N VAL A 871 16.80 4.62 10.35
CA VAL A 871 17.21 3.63 11.35
C VAL A 871 18.55 3.00 10.94
N PRO A 872 19.45 2.73 11.89
CA PRO A 872 20.68 2.00 11.60
C PRO A 872 20.34 0.53 11.34
N GLY A 873 20.48 0.07 10.09
CA GLY A 873 20.11 -1.30 9.72
C GLY A 873 21.12 -2.37 10.17
N GLY A 874 20.62 -3.55 10.55
CA GLY A 874 21.35 -4.82 10.48
C GLY A 874 22.16 -5.26 11.71
N ARG A 875 22.42 -4.38 12.68
CA ARG A 875 23.18 -4.74 13.89
C ARG A 875 22.28 -4.90 15.11
N ARG A 876 22.53 -5.96 15.89
CA ARG A 876 21.90 -6.20 17.19
C ARG A 876 22.95 -6.08 18.29
N GLN A 877 22.50 -5.88 19.52
CA GLN A 877 23.35 -5.74 20.68
C GLN A 877 22.72 -6.48 21.86
N THR A 878 23.55 -7.01 22.75
CA THR A 878 23.07 -7.60 23.99
C THR A 878 23.06 -6.56 25.09
N CYS A 879 21.89 -6.27 25.64
CA CYS A 879 21.72 -5.41 26.80
C CYS A 879 22.05 -6.19 28.08
N ARG A 880 23.15 -5.83 28.76
CA ARG A 880 23.57 -6.44 30.03
C ARG A 880 23.02 -5.65 31.22
N TYR A 881 22.37 -6.33 32.15
CA TYR A 881 21.84 -5.69 33.37
C TYR A 881 22.94 -5.45 34.39
N ASP A 882 23.91 -6.38 34.49
CA ASP A 882 25.08 -6.34 35.40
C ASP A 882 24.76 -5.95 36.86
N ASP A 883 23.56 -6.27 37.32
CA ASP A 883 23.06 -5.99 38.67
C ASP A 883 23.20 -7.20 39.63
N GLY A 884 23.84 -8.27 39.15
CA GLY A 884 24.06 -9.53 39.87
C GLY A 884 23.03 -10.63 39.57
N THR A 885 22.00 -10.35 38.75
CA THR A 885 21.01 -11.36 38.32
C THR A 885 21.52 -12.29 37.23
N GLY A 886 22.45 -11.80 36.40
CA GLY A 886 22.85 -12.46 35.15
C GLY A 886 21.88 -12.24 33.99
N ASP A 887 20.90 -11.35 34.15
CA ASP A 887 19.96 -11.00 33.08
C ASP A 887 20.67 -10.33 31.90
N GLU A 888 20.35 -10.81 30.70
CA GLU A 888 20.73 -10.22 29.42
C GLU A 888 19.50 -10.18 28.50
N LEU A 889 19.46 -9.20 27.60
CA LEU A 889 18.41 -9.08 26.59
C LEU A 889 19.01 -8.70 25.24
N ASP A 890 18.88 -9.57 24.24
CA ASP A 890 19.23 -9.25 22.87
C ASP A 890 18.23 -8.23 22.29
N VAL A 891 18.75 -7.11 21.77
CA VAL A 891 17.95 -6.00 21.24
C VAL A 891 18.48 -5.50 19.90
N PRO A 892 17.60 -5.03 19.00
CA PRO A 892 18.01 -4.27 17.83
C PRO A 892 18.75 -2.98 18.21
N LEU A 893 19.75 -2.58 17.39
CA LEU A 893 20.46 -1.32 17.59
C LEU A 893 19.52 -0.11 17.52
N GLY A 894 19.61 0.79 18.51
CA GLY A 894 18.81 2.02 18.52
C GLY A 894 17.35 1.83 18.94
N THR A 895 17.04 0.66 19.51
CA THR A 895 15.76 0.29 20.12
C THR A 895 15.25 1.33 21.10
N THR A 896 13.93 1.48 21.15
CA THR A 896 13.23 2.03 22.31
C THR A 896 12.57 0.88 23.06
N ALA A 897 13.05 0.64 24.29
CA ALA A 897 12.54 -0.41 25.15
C ALA A 897 11.40 0.13 26.01
N PHE A 898 10.32 -0.62 26.12
CA PHE A 898 9.12 -0.28 26.89
C PHE A 898 8.82 -1.34 27.93
N VAL A 899 8.28 -0.91 29.07
CA VAL A 899 7.73 -1.78 30.11
C VAL A 899 6.42 -1.22 30.64
N SER A 900 5.48 -2.12 30.93
CA SER A 900 4.14 -1.75 31.40
C SER A 900 4.14 -1.46 32.90
N GLY A 901 3.78 -0.22 33.28
CA GLY A 901 3.56 0.14 34.68
C GLY A 901 2.38 -0.63 35.30
N TYR A 902 1.42 -1.07 34.48
CA TYR A 902 0.30 -1.90 34.92
C TYR A 902 0.76 -3.31 35.26
N THR A 903 1.58 -3.92 34.41
CA THR A 903 2.17 -5.24 34.71
C THR A 903 3.07 -5.16 35.93
N MET A 904 3.87 -4.09 36.07
CA MET A 904 4.63 -3.82 37.30
C MET A 904 3.75 -3.84 38.54
N TYR A 905 2.59 -3.17 38.50
CA TYR A 905 1.65 -3.17 39.61
C TYR A 905 1.05 -4.57 39.87
N ASP A 906 0.64 -5.27 38.80
CA ASP A 906 -0.06 -6.56 38.90
C ASP A 906 0.80 -7.65 39.55
N ILE A 907 2.12 -7.63 39.32
CA ILE A 907 3.07 -8.61 39.88
C ILE A 907 3.52 -8.30 41.32
N LEU A 908 3.17 -7.13 41.87
CA LEU A 908 3.49 -6.80 43.26
C LEU A 908 2.75 -7.70 44.25
N SER A 909 3.38 -7.93 45.41
CA SER A 909 2.73 -8.52 46.58
C SER A 909 1.58 -7.64 47.07
N ASP A 910 0.60 -8.21 47.79
CA ASP A 910 -0.52 -7.42 48.31
C ASP A 910 -0.08 -6.27 49.24
N ALA A 911 0.98 -6.49 50.03
CA ALA A 911 1.59 -5.47 50.87
C ALA A 911 2.20 -4.33 50.04
N ASP A 912 2.91 -4.68 48.97
CA ASP A 912 3.51 -3.69 48.07
C ASP A 912 2.46 -2.94 47.24
N LYS A 913 1.37 -3.61 46.84
CA LYS A 913 0.23 -2.97 46.19
C LYS A 913 -0.43 -1.96 47.11
N GLU A 914 -0.59 -2.27 48.40
CA GLU A 914 -1.11 -1.31 49.36
C GLU A 914 -0.16 -0.13 49.55
N PHE A 915 1.13 -0.40 49.75
CA PHE A 915 2.15 0.64 49.86
C PHE A 915 2.15 1.58 48.65
N ALA A 916 2.12 1.03 47.43
CA ALA A 916 2.11 1.81 46.20
C ALA A 916 0.81 2.62 46.02
N ARG A 917 -0.34 2.12 46.49
CA ARG A 917 -1.62 2.85 46.43
C ARG A 917 -1.68 4.05 47.35
N THR A 918 -0.96 4.02 48.47
CA THR A 918 -1.09 5.01 49.54
C THR A 918 0.10 5.95 49.70
N THR A 919 1.17 5.72 48.92
CA THR A 919 2.40 6.52 48.97
C THR A 919 2.51 7.49 47.80
N LYS A 920 3.07 8.68 48.07
CA LYS A 920 3.45 9.67 47.04
C LYS A 920 4.97 9.82 46.96
N VAL A 921 5.46 10.15 45.78
CA VAL A 921 6.87 10.44 45.50
C VAL A 921 7.08 11.94 45.32
N GLU A 922 8.09 12.49 45.98
CA GLU A 922 8.57 13.86 45.78
C GLU A 922 9.81 13.84 44.89
N TYR A 923 9.80 14.65 43.84
CA TYR A 923 10.94 14.85 42.95
C TYR A 923 11.81 16.01 43.42
N ALA A 924 13.12 15.94 43.16
CA ALA A 924 14.02 17.02 43.50
C ALA A 924 13.73 18.30 42.69
N PRO A 925 13.95 19.51 43.25
CA PRO A 925 13.89 20.75 42.48
C PRO A 925 14.95 20.75 41.39
N HIS A 926 14.64 21.33 40.23
CA HIS A 926 15.52 21.33 39.05
C HIS A 926 16.16 19.94 38.79
N PRO A 927 15.36 18.87 38.65
CA PRO A 927 15.81 17.49 38.86
C PRO A 927 16.94 17.08 37.93
N TYR A 928 16.95 17.56 36.68
CA TYR A 928 17.98 17.28 35.68
C TYR A 928 19.31 18.03 35.90
N ILE A 929 19.31 19.08 36.71
CA ILE A 929 20.53 19.75 37.18
C ILE A 929 21.00 19.06 38.46
N TRP A 930 20.07 18.82 39.40
CA TRP A 930 20.35 18.15 40.68
C TRP A 930 21.07 16.81 40.48
N MET A 931 20.62 15.97 39.56
CA MET A 931 21.21 14.65 39.34
C MET A 931 22.42 14.62 38.39
N SER A 932 22.93 15.78 37.93
CA SER A 932 23.94 15.83 36.86
C SER A 932 25.30 15.23 37.21
N GLY A 933 25.70 15.28 38.48
CA GLY A 933 26.93 14.63 38.97
C GLY A 933 26.75 13.15 39.33
N ALA A 934 25.51 12.70 39.52
CA ALA A 934 25.20 11.34 39.95
C ALA A 934 25.22 10.35 38.79
N LYS A 935 25.38 9.06 39.11
CA LYS A 935 25.49 7.98 38.12
C LYS A 935 24.39 6.94 38.26
N ALA A 936 23.92 6.44 37.13
CA ALA A 936 22.90 5.40 37.03
C ALA A 936 23.42 4.03 37.45
N ARG A 937 22.49 3.18 37.90
CA ARG A 937 22.70 1.73 38.02
C ARG A 937 22.97 1.13 36.64
N SER A 938 23.58 -0.05 36.61
CA SER A 938 23.96 -0.73 35.37
C SER A 938 22.78 -1.06 34.45
N ASP A 939 21.62 -1.39 35.03
CA ASP A 939 20.37 -1.63 34.32
C ASP A 939 19.60 -0.35 33.93
N GLY A 940 20.15 0.83 34.22
CA GLY A 940 19.53 2.13 33.93
C GLY A 940 18.32 2.48 34.80
N LEU A 941 17.96 1.66 35.80
CA LEU A 941 16.79 1.86 36.65
C LEU A 941 17.12 2.69 37.90
N GLY A 942 17.23 4.00 37.70
CA GLY A 942 17.55 4.95 38.77
C GLY A 942 19.05 5.09 39.03
N LEU A 943 19.38 5.81 40.11
CA LEU A 943 20.76 6.22 40.42
C LEU A 943 21.35 5.43 41.58
N VAL A 944 22.67 5.36 41.61
CA VAL A 944 23.46 4.88 42.76
C VAL A 944 23.57 6.03 43.76
N THR A 945 23.39 5.76 45.05
CA THR A 945 23.59 6.77 46.10
C THR A 945 25.07 6.93 46.42
N GLN A 946 25.68 7.93 45.80
CA GLN A 946 27.10 8.26 45.94
C GLN A 946 27.33 9.64 46.58
N GLY A 947 26.26 10.41 46.83
CA GLY A 947 26.37 11.79 47.34
C GLY A 947 26.96 12.76 46.31
N LEU A 948 26.73 12.49 45.02
CA LEU A 948 27.26 13.29 43.90
C LEU A 948 26.19 14.21 43.28
N GLU A 949 25.00 14.23 43.86
CA GLU A 949 23.95 15.18 43.53
C GLU A 949 24.38 16.60 43.89
N ILE A 950 23.98 17.59 43.07
CA ILE A 950 24.33 18.99 43.32
C ILE A 950 23.61 19.45 44.61
N PRO A 951 24.33 20.08 45.57
CA PRO A 951 23.71 20.67 46.76
C PRO A 951 22.62 21.69 46.39
N PHE A 952 21.55 21.77 47.18
CA PHE A 952 20.42 22.66 46.87
C PHE A 952 20.81 24.14 46.80
N ASP A 953 21.79 24.56 47.60
CA ASP A 953 22.31 25.94 47.58
C ASP A 953 23.03 26.29 46.27
N ASP A 954 23.45 25.29 45.50
CA ASP A 954 24.16 25.44 44.22
C ASP A 954 23.24 25.27 42.99
N LEU A 955 21.94 25.01 43.23
CA LEU A 955 20.91 24.97 42.19
C LEU A 955 20.42 26.39 41.82
N PRO A 956 19.80 26.56 40.64
CA PRO A 956 19.02 27.76 40.37
C PRO A 956 17.96 27.99 41.45
N PRO A 957 17.45 29.23 41.61
CA PRO A 957 16.43 29.55 42.63
C PRO A 957 15.30 28.52 42.66
N ILE A 958 15.05 27.98 43.85
CA ILE A 958 14.04 26.95 44.08
C ILE A 958 12.72 27.66 44.39
N GLU A 959 11.69 27.29 43.64
CA GLU A 959 10.30 27.71 43.83
C GLU A 959 9.56 26.48 44.37
N GLU A 960 9.23 26.49 45.65
CA GLU A 960 8.65 25.34 46.37
C GLU A 960 7.36 24.87 45.70
N GLU A 961 6.55 25.78 45.17
CA GLU A 961 5.28 25.47 44.50
C GLU A 961 5.45 24.70 43.18
N LYS A 962 6.67 24.68 42.62
CA LYS A 962 7.00 23.92 41.41
C LYS A 962 7.48 22.50 41.70
N ILE A 963 7.79 22.17 42.96
CA ILE A 963 8.17 20.81 43.35
C ILE A 963 6.98 19.88 43.17
N GLN A 964 7.18 18.76 42.47
CA GLN A 964 6.11 17.81 42.20
C GLN A 964 6.09 16.68 43.23
N ILE A 965 4.92 16.51 43.85
CA ILE A 965 4.60 15.37 44.70
C ILE A 965 3.47 14.58 44.02
N LEU A 966 3.82 13.43 43.43
CA LEU A 966 2.90 12.63 42.61
C LEU A 966 2.60 11.29 43.28
N PRO A 967 1.42 10.67 43.08
CA PRO A 967 1.17 9.31 43.55
C PRO A 967 2.12 8.32 42.86
N ILE A 968 2.49 7.23 43.55
CA ILE A 968 3.26 6.14 42.92
C ILE A 968 2.42 5.43 41.85
N CYS A 969 1.14 5.20 42.13
CA CYS A 969 0.21 4.60 41.18
C CYS A 969 -0.61 5.65 40.43
N TRP A 970 -0.60 5.61 39.09
CA TRP A 970 -1.44 6.46 38.25
C TRP A 970 -2.60 5.66 37.68
N ARG A 971 -3.78 6.27 37.65
CA ARG A 971 -5.01 5.66 37.14
C ARG A 971 -5.14 5.88 35.63
N ASN A 972 -5.44 4.81 34.91
CA ASN A 972 -5.80 4.87 33.51
C ASN A 972 -7.23 5.45 33.34
N PRO A 973 -7.42 6.54 32.59
CA PRO A 973 -8.72 7.19 32.46
C PRO A 973 -9.75 6.39 31.65
N VAL A 974 -9.34 5.36 30.90
CA VAL A 974 -10.23 4.51 30.09
C VAL A 974 -10.47 3.15 30.75
N THR A 975 -9.41 2.49 31.25
CA THR A 975 -9.52 1.13 31.79
C THR A 975 -9.69 1.09 33.31
N GLY A 976 -9.41 2.19 34.01
CA GLY A 976 -9.44 2.26 35.47
C GLY A 976 -8.30 1.52 36.18
N LYS A 977 -7.43 0.81 35.44
CA LYS A 977 -6.28 0.09 35.99
C LYS A 977 -5.24 1.05 36.58
N LEU A 978 -4.43 0.54 37.50
CA LEU A 978 -3.36 1.29 38.16
C LEU A 978 -1.99 0.88 37.59
N ALA A 979 -1.15 1.87 37.31
CA ALA A 979 0.22 1.67 36.85
C ALA A 979 1.23 2.24 37.86
N ILE A 980 2.28 1.49 38.19
CA ILE A 980 3.46 2.03 38.87
C ILE A 980 4.14 3.00 37.90
N GLN A 981 4.14 4.30 38.23
CA GLN A 981 4.62 5.37 37.36
C GLN A 981 5.48 6.35 38.16
N VAL A 982 6.73 5.94 38.37
CA VAL A 982 7.74 6.73 39.09
C VAL A 982 8.95 6.88 38.18
N HIS A 983 9.47 8.10 38.04
CA HIS A 983 10.73 8.34 37.34
C HIS A 983 11.91 8.12 38.31
N PRO A 984 12.61 6.97 38.26
CA PRO A 984 13.46 6.51 39.37
C PRO A 984 14.72 7.34 39.60
N ALA A 985 15.19 8.11 38.61
CA ALA A 985 16.42 8.88 38.76
C ALA A 985 16.25 10.22 39.51
N ALA A 986 15.05 10.80 39.50
CA ALA A 986 14.81 12.16 40.01
C ALA A 986 14.13 12.18 41.39
N ILE A 987 13.88 11.01 41.98
CA ILE A 987 13.19 10.86 43.26
C ILE A 987 14.06 11.36 44.42
N ARG A 988 13.43 12.05 45.36
CA ARG A 988 14.08 12.58 46.57
C ARG A 988 13.48 12.00 47.84
N ARG A 989 12.15 11.94 47.95
CA ARG A 989 11.45 11.49 49.17
C ARG A 989 10.21 10.65 48.85
N LEU A 990 9.78 9.87 49.84
CA LEU A 990 8.49 9.15 49.83
C LEU A 990 7.61 9.64 50.98
N HIS A 991 6.37 10.03 50.66
CA HIS A 991 5.36 10.49 51.60
C HIS A 991 4.35 9.37 51.84
N LEU A 992 4.31 8.82 53.06
CA LEU A 992 3.45 7.70 53.43
C LEU A 992 2.08 8.17 53.94
N GLU A 993 1.09 7.28 53.90
CA GLU A 993 -0.30 7.57 54.32
C GLU A 993 -0.42 8.05 55.77
N ASN A 994 0.46 7.57 56.65
CA ASN A 994 0.47 7.94 58.07
C ASN A 994 1.15 9.29 58.34
N GLY A 995 1.55 10.03 57.31
CA GLY A 995 2.25 11.32 57.41
C GLY A 995 3.77 11.22 57.59
N THR A 996 4.33 10.02 57.66
CA THR A 996 5.79 9.82 57.70
C THR A 996 6.40 10.12 56.34
N VAL A 997 7.55 10.82 56.34
CA VAL A 997 8.32 11.10 55.12
C VAL A 997 9.66 10.36 55.22
N ILE A 998 9.94 9.50 54.24
CA ILE A 998 11.23 8.83 54.09
C ILE A 998 12.15 9.78 53.32
N GLU A 999 13.19 10.28 54.00
CA GLU A 999 14.14 11.24 53.44
C GLU A 999 15.52 10.64 53.15
N ASP A 1000 15.82 9.45 53.68
CA ASP A 1000 17.08 8.77 53.39
C ASP A 1000 17.10 8.36 51.91
N LEU A 1001 17.99 8.99 51.14
CA LEU A 1001 18.00 8.85 49.69
C LEU A 1001 18.37 7.43 49.24
N ALA A 1002 19.17 6.70 50.02
CA ALA A 1002 19.51 5.31 49.73
C ALA A 1002 18.30 4.40 49.93
N GLU A 1003 17.57 4.59 51.04
CA GLU A 1003 16.33 3.88 51.34
C GLU A 1003 15.25 4.17 50.28
N VAL A 1004 15.00 5.44 49.95
CA VAL A 1004 14.04 5.85 48.92
C VAL A 1004 14.33 5.17 47.58
N ARG A 1005 15.58 5.23 47.13
CA ARG A 1005 16.00 4.61 45.85
C ARG A 1005 15.89 3.09 45.90
N GLN A 1006 16.22 2.47 47.02
CA GLN A 1006 16.14 1.02 47.14
C GLN A 1006 14.70 0.51 47.17
N ILE A 1007 13.78 1.24 47.81
CA ILE A 1007 12.35 0.92 47.81
C ILE A 1007 11.81 0.97 46.38
N ILE A 1008 12.04 2.07 45.65
CA ILE A 1008 11.54 2.22 44.29
C ILE A 1008 12.18 1.21 43.34
N TYR A 1009 13.49 0.96 43.47
CA TYR A 1009 14.19 -0.07 42.70
C TYR A 1009 13.56 -1.45 42.90
N ARG A 1010 13.29 -1.85 44.16
CA ARG A 1010 12.63 -3.13 44.47
C ARG A 1010 11.25 -3.26 43.83
N LEU A 1011 10.48 -2.17 43.77
CA LEU A 1011 9.14 -2.18 43.17
C LEU A 1011 9.18 -2.24 41.63
N GLN A 1012 10.14 -1.59 40.99
CA GLN A 1012 10.21 -1.50 39.53
C GLN A 1012 11.07 -2.57 38.87
N ARG A 1013 12.13 -3.07 39.54
CA ARG A 1013 13.11 -3.99 38.95
C ARG A 1013 12.50 -5.29 38.40
N PRO A 1014 11.52 -5.94 39.07
CA PRO A 1014 10.87 -7.12 38.50
C PRO A 1014 10.15 -6.86 37.18
N GLY A 1015 9.65 -5.63 36.97
CA GLY A 1015 8.95 -5.28 35.73
C GLY A 1015 9.85 -4.93 34.55
N ILE A 1016 11.15 -4.81 34.77
CA ILE A 1016 12.15 -4.74 33.69
C ILE A 1016 12.88 -6.07 33.51
N ALA A 1017 12.38 -7.20 34.01
CA ALA A 1017 12.97 -8.50 33.67
C ALA A 1017 12.98 -8.71 32.14
N PRO A 1018 13.95 -9.44 31.54
CA PRO A 1018 14.07 -9.57 30.08
C PRO A 1018 12.78 -9.99 29.37
N ASN A 1019 11.99 -10.88 29.95
CA ASN A 1019 10.71 -11.34 29.39
C ASN A 1019 9.56 -10.33 29.53
N MET A 1020 9.74 -9.21 30.25
CA MET A 1020 8.75 -8.15 30.44
C MET A 1020 9.04 -6.92 29.57
N VAL A 1021 10.21 -6.86 28.93
CA VAL A 1021 10.66 -5.71 28.14
C VAL A 1021 10.27 -5.88 26.67
N TYR A 1022 9.44 -4.96 26.19
CA TYR A 1022 9.21 -4.82 24.76
C TYR A 1022 10.29 -3.93 24.13
N ALA A 1023 11.27 -4.54 23.48
CA ALA A 1023 12.26 -3.87 22.65
C ALA A 1023 11.70 -3.67 21.24
N HIS A 1024 11.29 -2.44 20.91
CA HIS A 1024 10.76 -2.16 19.58
C HIS A 1024 11.89 -2.17 18.54
N ASP A 1025 11.78 -3.10 17.59
CA ASP A 1025 12.60 -3.17 16.39
C ASP A 1025 12.08 -2.16 15.37
N TRP A 1026 12.81 -1.06 15.24
CA TRP A 1026 12.38 0.09 14.46
C TRP A 1026 12.62 -0.14 12.97
N GLU A 1027 11.60 0.09 12.15
CA GLU A 1027 11.72 0.24 10.69
C GLU A 1027 11.59 1.71 10.29
N GLU A 1028 12.17 2.12 9.15
CA GLU A 1028 11.94 3.48 8.64
C GLU A 1028 10.44 3.69 8.35
N GLY A 1029 9.90 4.82 8.81
CA GLY A 1029 8.47 5.09 8.73
C GLY A 1029 7.65 4.52 9.88
N ASP A 1030 8.22 3.78 10.83
CA ASP A 1030 7.50 3.40 12.05
C ASP A 1030 7.16 4.65 12.86
N PHE A 1031 5.87 4.87 13.10
CA PHE A 1031 5.35 5.90 13.99
C PHE A 1031 4.79 5.22 15.24
N VAL A 1032 5.44 5.42 16.38
CA VAL A 1032 5.02 4.84 17.67
C VAL A 1032 4.39 5.92 18.52
N LEU A 1033 3.20 5.63 19.03
CA LEU A 1033 2.50 6.44 20.02
C LEU A 1033 2.42 5.61 21.30
N PHE A 1034 2.88 6.16 22.42
CA PHE A 1034 2.80 5.47 23.70
C PHE A 1034 2.18 6.34 24.79
N HIS A 1035 1.48 5.65 25.69
CA HIS A 1035 0.84 6.24 26.84
C HIS A 1035 1.91 6.53 27.90
N ASN A 1036 2.48 7.74 27.84
CA ASN A 1036 3.56 8.17 28.72
C ASN A 1036 3.23 8.02 30.22
N ARG A 1037 1.94 8.06 30.60
CA ARG A 1037 1.46 7.82 31.98
C ARG A 1037 1.16 6.35 32.31
N GLY A 1038 1.54 5.41 31.46
CA GLY A 1038 1.28 3.98 31.62
C GLY A 1038 2.49 3.07 31.40
N VAL A 1039 3.58 3.60 30.84
CA VAL A 1039 4.79 2.84 30.53
C VAL A 1039 6.03 3.59 31.02
N LEU A 1040 7.07 2.84 31.40
CA LEU A 1040 8.43 3.39 31.40
C LEU A 1040 9.10 3.01 30.10
N HIS A 1041 10.02 3.86 29.65
CA HIS A 1041 10.82 3.56 28.47
C HIS A 1041 12.28 3.95 28.63
N SER A 1042 13.14 3.33 27.83
CA SER A 1042 14.55 3.66 27.73
C SER A 1042 15.02 3.53 26.29
N VAL A 1043 15.86 4.47 25.86
CA VAL A 1043 16.64 4.27 24.63
C VAL A 1043 17.78 3.29 24.89
N VAL A 1044 18.13 2.49 23.88
CA VAL A 1044 19.16 1.46 23.96
C VAL A 1044 20.02 1.52 22.70
N GLY A 1045 21.34 1.57 22.88
CA GLY A 1045 22.25 1.52 21.74
C GLY A 1045 23.65 2.05 22.03
N ALA A 1046 24.67 1.36 21.52
CA ALA A 1046 26.04 1.85 21.38
C ALA A 1046 26.37 1.87 19.90
N PHE A 1047 26.54 3.06 19.34
CA PHE A 1047 26.64 3.31 17.90
C PHE A 1047 28.09 3.44 17.46
N ALA A 1048 28.41 2.89 16.29
CA ALA A 1048 29.63 3.20 15.57
C ALA A 1048 29.57 4.63 15.00
N GLU A 1049 30.72 5.14 14.55
CA GLU A 1049 30.84 6.55 14.14
C GLU A 1049 30.01 6.90 12.88
N ASP A 1050 29.86 5.93 11.99
CA ASP A 1050 29.17 6.01 10.69
C ASP A 1050 27.68 5.63 10.76
N GLU A 1051 27.23 5.06 11.87
CA GLU A 1051 25.82 4.66 12.05
C GLU A 1051 24.92 5.85 12.34
N VAL A 1052 24.04 6.14 11.39
CA VAL A 1052 23.10 7.27 11.47
C VAL A 1052 21.73 6.80 11.96
N ARG A 1053 21.22 7.46 12.98
CA ARG A 1053 19.84 7.34 13.49
C ARG A 1053 19.19 8.72 13.43
N LEU A 1054 17.99 8.82 12.86
CA LEU A 1054 17.25 10.08 12.75
C LEU A 1054 15.79 9.85 13.08
N PHE A 1055 15.28 10.54 14.09
CA PHE A 1055 13.94 10.36 14.63
C PHE A 1055 13.29 11.71 14.90
N ARG A 1056 11.96 11.76 14.77
CA ARG A 1056 11.13 12.88 15.26
C ARG A 1056 10.43 12.47 16.55
N GLN A 1057 10.57 13.25 17.61
CA GLN A 1057 9.86 13.06 18.89
C GLN A 1057 8.92 14.23 19.16
N CYS A 1058 7.70 13.96 19.61
CA CYS A 1058 6.80 14.98 20.13
C CYS A 1058 6.19 14.54 21.47
N ASN A 1059 6.34 15.38 22.49
CA ASN A 1059 5.62 15.29 23.75
C ASN A 1059 5.20 16.69 24.20
N ILE A 1060 4.03 16.78 24.81
CA ILE A 1060 3.39 18.06 25.18
C ILE A 1060 3.11 18.04 26.66
N ALA A 1061 3.51 19.12 27.36
CA ALA A 1061 3.22 19.28 28.78
C ALA A 1061 1.71 19.24 29.00
N ALA A 1062 1.27 18.39 29.92
CA ALA A 1062 -0.15 18.25 30.19
C ALA A 1062 -0.69 19.46 30.95
N SER A 1063 -1.97 19.73 30.78
CA SER A 1063 -2.75 20.76 31.47
C SER A 1063 -3.11 20.39 32.91
N HIS A 1064 -2.96 19.11 33.29
CA HIS A 1064 -3.36 18.56 34.57
C HIS A 1064 -2.40 17.46 35.06
N LEU A 1065 -2.30 17.30 36.38
CA LEU A 1065 -1.52 16.24 37.01
C LEU A 1065 -2.18 14.85 36.83
N PRO A 1066 -1.40 13.75 36.89
CA PRO A 1066 -1.96 12.40 36.84
C PRO A 1066 -2.87 12.09 38.04
N GLU A 1067 -3.94 11.35 37.79
CA GLU A 1067 -4.89 10.91 38.82
C GLU A 1067 -4.37 9.69 39.57
N GLY A 1068 -4.59 9.67 40.89
CA GLY A 1068 -4.21 8.55 41.77
C GLY A 1068 -5.33 7.51 41.99
N PRO A 1069 -5.06 6.46 42.79
CA PRO A 1069 -6.02 5.41 43.11
C PRO A 1069 -7.17 5.83 44.04
N ARG A 1070 -7.13 7.01 44.67
CA ARG A 1070 -8.22 7.56 45.50
C ARG A 1070 -8.36 9.06 45.20
N ASP A 1071 -9.60 9.57 45.16
CA ASP A 1071 -9.85 11.01 45.29
C ASP A 1071 -9.58 11.39 46.74
N VAL A 1072 -8.33 11.70 47.05
CA VAL A 1072 -7.98 12.25 48.35
C VAL A 1072 -8.23 13.75 48.26
N ALA A 1073 -9.28 14.22 48.94
CA ALA A 1073 -9.55 15.63 49.12
C ALA A 1073 -8.26 16.37 49.45
N ALA A 1074 -7.98 17.44 48.71
CA ALA A 1074 -6.83 18.30 48.96
C ALA A 1074 -6.88 18.76 50.42
N ALA A 1075 -5.93 18.31 51.24
CA ALA A 1075 -5.64 18.97 52.50
C ALA A 1075 -4.92 20.28 52.15
N ALA A 1076 -5.47 21.38 52.70
CA ALA A 1076 -5.11 22.77 52.45
C ALA A 1076 -3.65 23.13 52.73
#